data_AF-K0FA02-F1
#
_entry.id   AF-K0FA02-F1
#
_cell.length_a   1.000
_cell.length_b   1.000
_cell.length_c   1.000
_cell.angle_alpha   90.00
_cell.angle_beta   90.00
_cell.angle_gamma   90.00
#
_symmetry.space_group_name_H-M   'P 1'
#
loop_
_entity.id
_entity.type
_entity.pdbx_description
1 polymer ?
#
loop_
_entity_poly.entity_id
_entity_poly.type
_entity_poly.pdbx_seq_one_letter_code
_entity_poly.pdbx_strand_id
1 'polypeptide(L)'
;MTTPTTEVAEVPDEFNESKKQLEHNAGRVPRGALDPKMLLTSLPDAVRKLDPRIMWRNPVMFIVELGAVWSTVLAITDPSFFAWTIVVWLWLTVIFANLAEAVAEGRGKAQADTLRKAKTDTVARRLVDWTPGGPIVEEGVAAPELQRGDHVVVEAGQVVPGDGDVVEGIASVDESAITGESAPVIRESGGDRSAVTGGTTVLSDRIVVKITQEPGKSFIDKMIALVEGASRQKTPNEIALNILLASLTVIFVFAVVTLQPLAIFSKANNPGVPDTAALDSNGITGIVLVSLLVCLIPTTIGALLSAIGIAGMDRLVQRNVLAMSGRAVEAAGDVNTLLLDKTGTITLGNRQASDFVPMPGISADELADAAQLSSLADETPEGRSIVVYAKQAFGKRERTPGELKGATWVEFTAQTRMSGVDLTDGHQLRKGAASAVIEWVRAQGGVVPTDVGVTVDGVSASGGTPLVVGELKDGTARLLGVIHLKDVVKQGMRERFDEMRRMGIRTVMITGDNPLTAKAIADEAGVDDFLAEATPEDKLALIKKEQDGGRLVAMTGDGTNDAPALAQADVGVAMNTGTSAAKEAGNMVDLDSDPTKLIEIVEIGKQLLITRGALTTFSIANDIAKYFAILPALFIALFPGLDKLNIMRLASPQSAILSAVIFNAIVIVALIPLSLRGVNYTPSNASKLLSRNLTIYGLGGIIAPFIGIKLIDLVVQLLPGMS
;
A
#
# COMPACT_ATOMS: atom_id res chain seq x y z
N MET A 1 21.38 20.48 62.93
CA MET A 1 20.22 19.69 63.39
C MET A 1 19.43 19.34 62.15
N THR A 2 19.62 18.12 61.67
CA THR A 2 19.27 17.63 60.33
C THR A 2 18.02 16.76 60.39
N THR A 3 16.94 17.21 59.76
CA THR A 3 15.70 16.46 59.53
C THR A 3 15.70 15.80 58.15
N PRO A 4 15.07 14.62 57.99
CA PRO A 4 15.41 13.65 56.94
C PRO A 4 14.61 13.85 55.64
N THR A 5 15.25 13.51 54.53
CA THR A 5 14.67 13.35 53.18
C THR A 5 13.79 12.11 53.11
N THR A 6 12.56 12.30 52.63
CA THR A 6 11.62 11.24 52.26
C THR A 6 11.80 10.93 50.77
N GLU A 7 12.13 9.68 50.44
CA GLU A 7 12.16 9.12 49.09
C GLU A 7 10.75 9.13 48.47
N VAL A 8 10.63 9.67 47.26
CA VAL A 8 9.47 9.48 46.39
C VAL A 8 9.85 8.39 45.40
N ALA A 9 9.11 7.28 45.44
CA ALA A 9 9.29 6.12 44.58
C ALA A 9 9.05 6.47 43.10
N GLU A 10 10.00 6.13 42.24
CA GLU A 10 9.85 6.10 40.78
C GLU A 10 8.82 5.04 40.37
N VAL A 11 7.83 5.44 39.58
CA VAL A 11 6.89 4.54 38.90
C VAL A 11 7.60 3.98 37.65
N PRO A 12 7.65 2.66 37.42
CA PRO A 12 8.40 2.09 36.29
C PRO A 12 7.77 2.40 34.93
N ASP A 13 8.64 2.62 33.95
CA ASP A 13 8.39 3.00 32.56
C ASP A 13 7.81 1.85 31.69
N GLU A 14 6.78 1.13 32.18
CA GLU A 14 6.18 -0.05 31.52
C GLU A 14 5.39 0.30 30.25
N PHE A 15 5.02 1.56 30.04
CA PHE A 15 4.23 2.00 28.88
C PHE A 15 5.06 2.13 27.59
N ASN A 16 6.39 2.31 27.71
CA ASN A 16 7.29 2.43 26.56
C ASN A 16 7.87 1.07 26.12
N GLU A 17 8.01 0.11 27.04
CA GLU A 17 8.39 -1.26 26.69
C GLU A 17 7.26 -2.03 26.02
N SER A 18 6.01 -1.81 26.44
CA SER A 18 4.84 -2.43 25.80
C SER A 18 4.63 -1.94 24.37
N LYS A 19 4.90 -0.66 24.06
CA LYS A 19 4.86 -0.14 22.68
C LYS A 19 6.01 -0.69 21.81
N LYS A 20 7.22 -0.83 22.37
CA LYS A 20 8.35 -1.50 21.69
C LYS A 20 8.16 -3.01 21.53
N GLN A 21 7.40 -3.66 22.42
CA GLN A 21 7.07 -5.09 22.34
C GLN A 21 5.87 -5.35 21.42
N LEU A 22 4.94 -4.40 21.26
CA LEU A 22 3.82 -4.46 20.32
C LEU A 22 4.27 -4.17 18.87
N GLU A 23 5.19 -3.22 18.67
CA GLU A 23 5.82 -2.97 17.36
C GLU A 23 6.80 -4.09 16.92
N HIS A 24 7.24 -4.95 17.85
CA HIS A 24 8.05 -6.14 17.52
C HIS A 24 7.23 -7.43 17.31
N ASN A 25 5.92 -7.42 17.62
CA ASN A 25 5.05 -8.60 17.60
C ASN A 25 3.87 -8.53 16.62
N ALA A 26 3.73 -7.47 15.81
CA ALA A 26 2.92 -7.54 14.59
C ALA A 26 3.53 -8.62 13.67
N GLY A 27 2.83 -9.74 13.53
CA GLY A 27 3.36 -11.02 13.09
C GLY A 27 4.30 -10.93 11.90
N ARG A 28 5.61 -11.09 12.16
CA ARG A 28 6.57 -11.53 11.15
C ARG A 28 6.08 -12.86 10.61
N VAL A 29 5.30 -12.83 9.52
CA VAL A 29 5.08 -14.00 8.67
C VAL A 29 6.45 -14.62 8.46
N PRO A 30 6.66 -15.91 8.78
CA PRO A 30 7.98 -16.48 8.82
C PRO A 30 8.72 -16.17 7.52
N ARG A 31 9.94 -15.63 7.66
CA ARG A 31 10.94 -15.55 6.59
C ARG A 31 11.29 -16.97 6.14
N GLY A 32 10.37 -17.66 5.47
CA GLY A 32 10.46 -19.09 5.17
C GLY A 32 10.46 -19.31 3.67
N ALA A 33 11.34 -20.20 3.19
CA ALA A 33 11.32 -20.77 1.85
C ALA A 33 9.90 -21.11 1.36
N LEU A 34 9.66 -21.14 0.04
CA LEU A 34 8.42 -21.69 -0.53
C LEU A 34 8.04 -22.94 0.26
N ASP A 35 6.91 -22.93 0.96
CA ASP A 35 6.42 -24.14 1.63
C ASP A 35 6.17 -25.16 0.51
N PRO A 36 6.86 -26.31 0.49
CA PRO A 36 6.63 -27.34 -0.52
C PRO A 36 5.15 -27.73 -0.61
N LYS A 37 4.41 -27.61 0.50
CA LYS A 37 2.96 -27.81 0.52
C LYS A 37 2.25 -26.81 -0.38
N MET A 38 2.64 -25.54 -0.38
CA MET A 38 2.02 -24.50 -1.22
C MET A 38 2.22 -24.80 -2.72
N LEU A 39 3.42 -25.27 -3.11
CA LEU A 39 3.67 -25.72 -4.49
C LEU A 39 2.78 -26.91 -4.87
N LEU A 40 2.65 -27.89 -3.98
CA LEU A 40 1.82 -29.07 -4.20
C LEU A 40 0.33 -28.73 -4.27
N THR A 41 -0.16 -27.80 -3.44
CA THR A 41 -1.57 -27.38 -3.44
C THR A 41 -1.93 -26.55 -4.68
N SER A 42 -0.98 -25.80 -5.25
CA SER A 42 -1.19 -24.99 -6.46
C SER A 42 -0.98 -25.77 -7.76
N LEU A 43 -0.38 -26.97 -7.70
CA LEU A 43 -0.10 -27.79 -8.89
C LEU A 43 -1.37 -28.16 -9.71
N PRO A 44 -2.52 -28.55 -9.10
CA PRO A 44 -3.73 -28.81 -9.86
C PRO A 44 -4.23 -27.59 -10.65
N ASP A 45 -4.13 -26.39 -10.06
CA ASP A 45 -4.51 -25.15 -10.74
C ASP A 45 -3.52 -24.80 -11.86
N ALA A 46 -2.21 -25.06 -11.67
CA ALA A 46 -1.21 -24.91 -12.72
C ALA A 46 -1.49 -25.80 -13.94
N VAL A 47 -1.94 -27.03 -13.71
CA VAL A 47 -2.35 -27.97 -14.77
C VAL A 47 -3.64 -27.51 -15.45
N ARG A 48 -4.62 -27.00 -14.70
CA ARG A 48 -5.86 -26.42 -15.27
C ARG A 48 -5.58 -25.21 -16.19
N LYS A 49 -4.50 -24.47 -15.93
CA LYS A 49 -4.05 -23.35 -16.76
C LYS A 49 -3.37 -23.74 -18.07
N LEU A 50 -3.22 -25.03 -18.37
CA LEU A 50 -2.78 -25.54 -19.69
C LEU A 50 -3.86 -25.39 -20.79
N ASP A 51 -4.85 -24.51 -20.61
CA ASP A 51 -5.82 -24.19 -21.66
C ASP A 51 -5.19 -23.18 -22.63
N PRO A 52 -5.02 -23.52 -23.93
CA PRO A 52 -4.42 -22.63 -24.92
C PRO A 52 -5.17 -21.30 -25.06
N ARG A 53 -6.45 -21.25 -24.70
CA ARG A 53 -7.27 -20.03 -24.71
C ARG A 53 -6.77 -18.99 -23.69
N ILE A 54 -6.19 -19.46 -22.59
CA ILE A 54 -5.59 -18.61 -21.56
C ILE A 54 -4.16 -18.27 -21.98
N MET A 55 -3.40 -19.26 -22.44
CA MET A 55 -1.98 -19.11 -22.77
C MET A 55 -1.69 -18.15 -23.92
N TRP A 56 -2.61 -17.97 -24.88
CA TRP A 56 -2.45 -16.97 -25.95
C TRP A 56 -2.18 -15.54 -25.45
N ARG A 57 -2.61 -15.20 -24.22
CA ARG A 57 -2.33 -13.89 -23.59
C ARG A 57 -0.88 -13.71 -23.13
N ASN A 58 -0.10 -14.80 -23.10
CA ASN A 58 1.34 -14.84 -22.86
C ASN A 58 2.04 -15.45 -24.10
N PRO A 59 2.40 -14.63 -25.10
CA PRO A 59 2.89 -15.14 -26.38
C PRO A 59 4.18 -15.96 -26.24
N VAL A 60 5.04 -15.64 -25.27
CA VAL A 60 6.27 -16.40 -25.00
C VAL A 60 5.94 -17.84 -24.63
N MET A 61 5.10 -18.03 -23.61
CA MET A 61 4.76 -19.36 -23.12
C MET A 61 3.87 -20.13 -24.09
N PHE A 62 3.03 -19.44 -24.86
CA PHE A 62 2.25 -20.05 -25.93
C PHE A 62 3.15 -20.69 -27.02
N ILE A 63 4.25 -20.05 -27.40
CA ILE A 63 5.22 -20.65 -28.34
C ILE A 63 5.89 -21.89 -27.73
N VAL A 64 6.18 -21.89 -26.43
CA VAL A 64 6.72 -23.08 -25.73
C VAL A 64 5.69 -24.21 -25.72
N GLU A 65 4.41 -23.92 -25.49
CA GLU A 65 3.31 -24.89 -25.55
C GLU A 65 3.18 -25.49 -26.96
N LEU A 66 3.13 -24.67 -28.00
CA LEU A 66 3.11 -25.14 -29.39
C LEU A 66 4.33 -26.01 -29.72
N GLY A 67 5.51 -25.61 -29.23
CA GLY A 67 6.73 -26.39 -29.32
C GLY A 67 6.59 -27.75 -28.63
N ALA A 68 6.08 -27.80 -27.41
CA ALA A 68 5.86 -29.02 -26.65
C ALA A 68 4.86 -29.97 -27.36
N VAL A 69 3.75 -29.42 -27.88
CA VAL A 69 2.76 -30.17 -28.66
C VAL A 69 3.40 -30.75 -29.92
N TRP A 70 4.13 -29.93 -30.69
CA TRP A 70 4.79 -30.39 -31.91
C TRP A 70 5.87 -31.44 -31.62
N SER A 71 6.71 -31.24 -30.60
CA SER A 71 7.70 -32.23 -30.16
C SER A 71 7.04 -33.52 -29.69
N THR A 72 5.86 -33.46 -29.06
CA THR A 72 5.08 -34.65 -28.67
C THR A 72 4.65 -35.43 -29.90
N VAL A 73 4.14 -34.76 -30.94
CA VAL A 73 3.78 -35.41 -32.21
C VAL A 73 5.00 -36.08 -32.84
N LEU A 74 6.14 -35.39 -32.89
CA LEU A 74 7.38 -35.95 -33.44
C LEU A 74 7.89 -37.16 -32.65
N ALA A 75 7.83 -37.12 -31.31
CA ALA A 75 8.25 -38.22 -30.44
C ALA A 75 7.31 -39.45 -30.53
N ILE A 76 6.06 -39.26 -30.96
CA ILE A 76 5.14 -40.37 -31.28
C ILE A 76 5.52 -41.01 -32.62
N THR A 77 5.90 -40.21 -33.62
CA THR A 77 6.27 -40.73 -34.94
C THR A 77 7.64 -41.40 -34.98
N ASP A 78 8.61 -40.87 -34.24
CA ASP A 78 9.97 -41.42 -34.12
C ASP A 78 10.40 -41.48 -32.65
N PRO A 79 9.99 -42.53 -31.92
CA PRO A 79 10.20 -42.63 -30.49
C PRO A 79 11.67 -42.90 -30.16
N SER A 80 12.30 -41.94 -29.47
CA SER A 80 13.61 -42.11 -28.86
C SER A 80 13.60 -41.65 -27.40
N PHE A 81 14.53 -42.18 -26.60
CA PHE A 81 14.68 -41.75 -25.20
C PHE A 81 14.96 -40.24 -25.11
N PHE A 82 15.81 -39.73 -26.00
CA PHE A 82 16.11 -38.30 -26.13
C PHE A 82 14.85 -37.49 -26.42
N ALA A 83 14.06 -37.90 -27.42
CA ALA A 83 12.82 -37.23 -27.81
C ALA A 83 11.83 -37.10 -26.65
N TRP A 84 11.52 -38.23 -25.98
CA TRP A 84 10.58 -38.23 -24.86
C TRP A 84 11.08 -37.43 -23.66
N THR A 85 12.39 -37.46 -23.39
CA THR A 85 12.97 -36.67 -22.30
C THR A 85 12.83 -35.17 -22.55
N ILE A 86 13.11 -34.71 -23.79
CA ILE A 86 12.89 -33.32 -24.18
C ILE A 86 11.41 -32.94 -24.04
N VAL A 87 10.49 -33.76 -24.57
CA VAL A 87 9.04 -33.52 -24.48
C VAL A 87 8.58 -33.34 -23.05
N VAL A 88 9.02 -34.21 -22.13
CA VAL A 88 8.70 -34.10 -20.71
C VAL A 88 9.17 -32.76 -20.15
N TRP A 89 10.39 -32.34 -20.44
CA TRP A 89 10.91 -31.06 -19.93
C TRP A 89 10.27 -29.82 -20.57
N LEU A 90 9.84 -29.89 -21.83
CA LEU A 90 9.07 -28.82 -22.46
C LEU A 90 7.70 -28.65 -21.77
N TRP A 91 6.97 -29.74 -21.53
CA TRP A 91 5.71 -29.69 -20.77
C TRP A 91 5.94 -29.22 -19.33
N LEU A 92 7.00 -29.69 -18.66
CA LEU A 92 7.36 -29.20 -17.32
C LEU A 92 7.67 -27.71 -17.31
N THR A 93 8.32 -27.16 -18.36
CA THR A 93 8.58 -25.72 -18.48
C THR A 93 7.27 -24.92 -18.48
N VAL A 94 6.28 -25.37 -19.24
CA VAL A 94 4.95 -24.75 -19.26
C VAL A 94 4.26 -24.86 -17.90
N ILE A 95 4.28 -26.05 -17.29
CA ILE A 95 3.69 -26.29 -15.96
C ILE A 95 4.35 -25.42 -14.90
N PHE A 96 5.67 -25.25 -14.91
CA PHE A 96 6.39 -24.42 -13.96
C PHE A 96 6.08 -22.93 -14.10
N ALA A 97 5.85 -22.45 -15.33
CA ALA A 97 5.35 -21.09 -15.54
C ALA A 97 3.95 -20.90 -14.94
N ASN A 98 3.03 -21.82 -15.24
CA ASN A 98 1.67 -21.78 -14.70
C ASN A 98 1.65 -21.93 -13.17
N LEU A 99 2.59 -22.69 -12.62
CA LEU A 99 2.77 -22.87 -11.18
C LEU A 99 3.17 -21.55 -10.50
N ALA A 100 4.06 -20.76 -11.10
CA ALA A 100 4.44 -19.46 -10.56
C ALA A 100 3.22 -18.53 -10.41
N GLU A 101 2.35 -18.50 -11.43
CA GLU A 101 1.12 -17.71 -11.42
C GLU A 101 0.08 -18.27 -10.41
N ALA A 102 -0.13 -19.58 -10.39
CA ALA A 102 -1.06 -20.23 -9.46
C ALA A 102 -0.66 -20.06 -7.98
N VAL A 103 0.65 -20.08 -7.70
CA VAL A 103 1.18 -19.82 -6.35
C VAL A 103 0.97 -18.37 -5.94
N ALA A 104 1.14 -17.42 -6.87
CA ALA A 104 0.89 -16.00 -6.61
C ALA A 104 -0.60 -15.75 -6.31
N GLU A 105 -1.52 -16.33 -7.10
CA GLU A 105 -2.97 -16.23 -6.86
C GLU A 105 -3.43 -16.96 -5.60
N GLY A 106 -2.85 -18.12 -5.29
CA GLY A 106 -3.25 -18.94 -4.14
C GLY A 106 -3.07 -18.24 -2.80
N ARG A 107 -2.03 -17.39 -2.67
CA ARG A 107 -1.83 -16.54 -1.49
C ARG A 107 -2.97 -15.55 -1.30
N GLY A 108 -3.40 -14.93 -2.39
CA GLY A 108 -4.54 -14.03 -2.38
C GLY A 108 -5.85 -14.74 -2.03
N LYS A 109 -6.17 -15.83 -2.73
CA LYS A 109 -7.45 -16.55 -2.55
C LYS A 109 -7.73 -16.95 -1.10
N ALA A 110 -6.72 -17.36 -0.34
CA ALA A 110 -6.89 -17.71 1.07
C ALA A 110 -7.44 -16.54 1.92
N GLN A 111 -7.00 -15.31 1.64
CA GLN A 111 -7.52 -14.11 2.31
C GLN A 111 -8.91 -13.74 1.80
N ALA A 112 -9.14 -13.84 0.49
CA ALA A 112 -10.45 -13.57 -0.13
C ALA A 112 -11.55 -14.53 0.38
N ASP A 113 -11.24 -15.82 0.55
CA ASP A 113 -12.17 -16.83 1.08
C ASP A 113 -12.61 -16.51 2.52
N THR A 114 -11.71 -15.95 3.32
CA THR A 114 -12.01 -15.54 4.71
C THR A 114 -12.99 -14.36 4.72
N LEU A 115 -12.75 -13.36 3.86
CA LEU A 115 -13.64 -12.20 3.69
C LEU A 115 -15.02 -12.59 3.13
N ARG A 116 -15.07 -13.52 2.17
CA ARG A 116 -16.32 -14.00 1.56
C ARG A 116 -17.22 -14.71 2.56
N LYS A 117 -16.64 -15.52 3.46
CA LYS A 117 -17.38 -16.17 4.54
C LYS A 117 -18.01 -15.15 5.49
N ALA A 118 -17.27 -14.13 5.90
CA ALA A 118 -17.79 -13.08 6.77
C ALA A 118 -19.01 -12.34 6.17
N LYS A 119 -19.01 -12.10 4.85
CA LYS A 119 -20.13 -11.44 4.16
C LYS A 119 -21.40 -12.30 4.07
N THR A 120 -21.25 -13.60 3.83
CA THR A 120 -22.40 -14.46 3.47
C THR A 120 -23.32 -14.73 4.67
N ASP A 121 -22.78 -14.70 5.89
CA ASP A 121 -23.51 -15.04 7.11
C ASP A 121 -24.26 -13.85 7.75
N THR A 122 -24.16 -12.63 7.18
CA THR A 122 -24.73 -11.42 7.78
C THR A 122 -26.16 -11.14 7.32
N VAL A 123 -27.09 -11.02 8.27
CA VAL A 123 -28.50 -10.63 8.03
C VAL A 123 -28.66 -9.14 8.31
N ALA A 124 -29.18 -8.40 7.34
CA ALA A 124 -29.45 -6.97 7.44
C ALA A 124 -30.88 -6.69 7.95
N ARG A 125 -31.03 -5.68 8.82
CA ARG A 125 -32.34 -5.16 9.26
C ARG A 125 -32.66 -3.91 8.44
N ARG A 126 -33.32 -4.10 7.30
CA ARG A 126 -33.72 -3.01 6.41
C ARG A 126 -34.93 -2.28 6.96
N LEU A 127 -34.90 -0.95 6.93
CA LEU A 127 -36.01 -0.08 7.30
C LEU A 127 -36.88 0.20 6.08
N VAL A 128 -38.15 -0.20 6.14
CA VAL A 128 -39.13 0.00 5.06
C VAL A 128 -39.75 1.40 5.20
N ASP A 129 -39.76 2.19 4.12
CA ASP A 129 -40.32 3.55 4.06
C ASP A 129 -39.79 4.51 5.14
N TRP A 130 -38.49 4.38 5.47
CA TRP A 130 -37.85 5.16 6.54
C TRP A 130 -37.86 6.67 6.27
N THR A 131 -38.21 7.43 7.30
CA THR A 131 -38.07 8.89 7.36
C THR A 131 -37.42 9.27 8.70
N PRO A 132 -36.56 10.31 8.75
CA PRO A 132 -35.92 10.75 9.99
C PRO A 132 -36.96 11.03 11.08
N GLY A 133 -36.88 10.34 12.23
CA GLY A 133 -37.83 10.45 13.33
C GLY A 133 -39.21 9.80 13.10
N GLY A 134 -39.42 9.10 11.98
CA GLY A 134 -40.66 8.39 11.66
C GLY A 134 -40.81 7.02 12.35
N PRO A 135 -41.96 6.34 12.18
CA PRO A 135 -42.15 4.98 12.67
C PRO A 135 -41.18 4.00 11.98
N ILE A 136 -40.54 3.14 12.77
CA ILE A 136 -39.54 2.17 12.32
C ILE A 136 -40.25 0.85 12.01
N VAL A 137 -40.27 0.46 10.73
CA VAL A 137 -40.70 -0.87 10.29
C VAL A 137 -39.49 -1.59 9.72
N GLU A 138 -39.15 -2.74 10.29
CA GLU A 138 -37.94 -3.49 9.95
C GLU A 138 -38.29 -4.76 9.16
N GLU A 139 -37.44 -5.10 8.20
CA GLU A 139 -37.48 -6.34 7.44
C GLU A 139 -36.08 -6.99 7.45
N GLY A 140 -36.02 -8.30 7.72
CA GLY A 140 -34.78 -9.06 7.64
C GLY A 140 -34.46 -9.45 6.21
N VAL A 141 -33.33 -8.99 5.68
CA VAL A 141 -32.88 -9.24 4.29
C VAL A 141 -31.43 -9.73 4.33
N ALA A 142 -31.02 -10.65 3.44
CA ALA A 142 -29.62 -11.07 3.40
C ALA A 142 -28.73 -9.91 2.94
N ALA A 143 -27.54 -9.73 3.55
CA ALA A 143 -26.64 -8.64 3.19
C ALA A 143 -26.36 -8.50 1.67
N PRO A 144 -26.20 -9.59 0.87
CA PRO A 144 -26.02 -9.50 -0.58
C PRO A 144 -27.22 -8.96 -1.37
N GLU A 145 -28.43 -8.96 -0.79
CA GLU A 145 -29.67 -8.51 -1.43
C GLU A 145 -29.95 -7.02 -1.21
N LEU A 146 -29.17 -6.34 -0.34
CA LEU A 146 -29.28 -4.91 -0.11
C LEU A 146 -28.98 -4.11 -1.38
N GLN A 147 -29.85 -3.15 -1.70
CA GLN A 147 -29.69 -2.26 -2.84
C GLN A 147 -29.22 -0.87 -2.41
N ARG A 148 -28.59 -0.16 -3.34
CA ARG A 148 -28.21 1.24 -3.13
C ARG A 148 -29.45 2.08 -2.79
N GLY A 149 -29.38 2.81 -1.68
CA GLY A 149 -30.48 3.63 -1.18
C GLY A 149 -31.32 2.96 -0.09
N ASP A 150 -31.15 1.66 0.16
CA ASP A 150 -31.76 1.00 1.32
C ASP A 150 -31.23 1.63 2.61
N HIS A 151 -32.10 1.73 3.62
CA HIS A 151 -31.72 2.16 4.96
C HIS A 151 -31.68 0.94 5.86
N VAL A 152 -30.61 0.76 6.62
CA VAL A 152 -30.47 -0.35 7.56
C VAL A 152 -30.20 0.18 8.96
N VAL A 153 -30.83 -0.44 9.95
CA VAL A 153 -30.54 -0.17 11.36
C VAL A 153 -29.46 -1.13 11.85
N VAL A 154 -28.44 -0.59 12.51
CA VAL A 154 -27.37 -1.37 13.12
C VAL A 154 -27.22 -0.93 14.57
N GLU A 155 -27.46 -1.86 15.49
CA GLU A 155 -27.36 -1.65 16.94
C GLU A 155 -26.02 -2.17 17.48
N ALA A 156 -25.62 -1.73 18.68
CA ALA A 156 -24.46 -2.24 19.38
C ALA A 156 -24.42 -3.78 19.41
N GLY A 157 -23.28 -4.35 19.01
CA GLY A 157 -23.03 -5.79 18.85
C GLY A 157 -23.35 -6.34 17.46
N GLN A 158 -23.95 -5.56 16.55
CA GLN A 158 -24.29 -6.00 15.20
C GLN A 158 -23.22 -5.62 14.17
N VAL A 159 -23.10 -6.45 13.14
CA VAL A 159 -22.22 -6.22 11.99
C VAL A 159 -22.92 -5.32 10.98
N VAL A 160 -22.23 -4.31 10.47
CA VAL A 160 -22.71 -3.45 9.38
C VAL A 160 -22.85 -4.30 8.11
N PRO A 161 -24.04 -4.48 7.53
CA PRO A 161 -24.26 -5.47 6.48
C PRO A 161 -23.74 -5.05 5.10
N GLY A 162 -23.51 -3.76 4.87
CA GLY A 162 -23.01 -3.23 3.60
C GLY A 162 -22.49 -1.80 3.76
N ASP A 163 -21.71 -1.33 2.80
CA ASP A 163 -21.14 0.02 2.85
C ASP A 163 -22.24 1.08 2.72
N GLY A 164 -22.10 2.15 3.49
CA GLY A 164 -23.07 3.22 3.50
C GLY A 164 -22.62 4.44 4.28
N ASP A 165 -23.48 5.44 4.32
CA ASP A 165 -23.29 6.64 5.12
C ASP A 165 -24.30 6.63 6.28
N VAL A 166 -23.84 6.96 7.49
CA VAL A 166 -24.69 7.15 8.67
C VAL A 166 -25.56 8.38 8.44
N VAL A 167 -26.87 8.18 8.40
CA VAL A 167 -27.86 9.25 8.21
C VAL A 167 -28.57 9.65 9.50
N GLU A 168 -28.53 8.80 10.52
CA GLU A 168 -29.05 9.10 11.86
C GLU A 168 -28.21 8.37 12.92
N GLY A 169 -27.88 9.07 14.00
CA GLY A 169 -27.18 8.52 15.16
C GLY A 169 -25.68 8.75 15.16
N ILE A 170 -25.06 8.40 16.30
CA ILE A 170 -23.62 8.37 16.53
C ILE A 170 -23.29 7.06 17.23
N ALA A 171 -22.24 6.39 16.78
CA ALA A 171 -21.79 5.13 17.37
C ALA A 171 -20.28 4.98 17.27
N SER A 172 -19.71 4.19 18.18
CA SER A 172 -18.36 3.65 18.02
C SER A 172 -18.42 2.35 17.20
N VAL A 173 -17.50 2.18 16.25
CA VAL A 173 -17.44 1.07 15.31
C VAL A 173 -16.05 0.44 15.36
N ASP A 174 -16.03 -0.88 15.50
CA ASP A 174 -14.84 -1.72 15.36
C ASP A 174 -14.61 -2.07 13.89
N GLU A 175 -13.53 -1.54 13.32
CA GLU A 175 -13.12 -1.80 11.94
C GLU A 175 -12.00 -2.85 11.83
N SER A 176 -11.62 -3.51 12.94
CA SER A 176 -10.50 -4.44 13.01
C SER A 176 -10.59 -5.60 12.01
N ALA A 177 -11.80 -6.03 11.62
CA ALA A 177 -11.99 -7.08 10.62
C ALA A 177 -11.46 -6.70 9.22
N ILE A 178 -11.31 -5.41 8.94
CA ILE A 178 -10.90 -4.86 7.65
C ILE A 178 -9.54 -4.16 7.75
N THR A 179 -9.35 -3.35 8.78
CA THR A 179 -8.13 -2.56 8.99
C THR A 179 -7.09 -3.31 9.82
N GLY A 180 -7.47 -4.33 10.60
CA GLY A 180 -6.60 -4.96 11.59
C GLY A 180 -6.34 -4.10 12.84
N GLU A 181 -6.77 -2.84 12.86
CA GLU A 181 -6.62 -1.92 13.99
C GLU A 181 -7.71 -2.17 15.04
N SER A 182 -7.31 -2.35 16.30
CA SER A 182 -8.23 -2.68 17.40
C SER A 182 -8.90 -1.46 18.05
N ALA A 183 -8.49 -0.24 17.68
CA ALA A 183 -9.04 0.98 18.26
C ALA A 183 -10.40 1.31 17.61
N PRO A 184 -11.47 1.52 18.41
CA PRO A 184 -12.78 1.84 17.86
C PRO A 184 -12.81 3.26 17.26
N VAL A 185 -13.53 3.40 16.15
CA VAL A 185 -13.68 4.67 15.41
C VAL A 185 -15.09 5.21 15.60
N ILE A 186 -15.23 6.52 15.81
CA ILE A 186 -16.54 7.17 15.96
C ILE A 186 -17.12 7.47 14.57
N ARG A 187 -18.37 7.05 14.35
CA ARG A 187 -19.15 7.27 13.13
C ARG A 187 -20.43 8.01 13.46
N GLU A 188 -20.69 9.12 12.79
CA GLU A 188 -21.78 10.04 13.13
C GLU A 188 -22.51 10.56 11.89
N SER A 189 -23.81 10.84 12.05
CA SER A 189 -24.61 11.47 11.00
C SER A 189 -24.20 12.93 10.77
N GLY A 190 -24.10 13.35 9.51
CA GLY A 190 -24.01 14.79 9.17
C GLY A 190 -22.60 15.39 9.13
N GLY A 191 -21.56 14.59 8.84
CA GLY A 191 -20.20 15.09 8.64
C GLY A 191 -19.31 14.13 7.83
N ASP A 192 -18.01 14.44 7.75
CA ASP A 192 -17.02 13.62 7.01
C ASP A 192 -16.80 12.22 7.62
N ARG A 193 -17.23 12.01 8.88
CA ARG A 193 -17.14 10.73 9.60
C ARG A 193 -18.38 9.85 9.47
N SER A 194 -19.25 10.13 8.51
CA SER A 194 -20.49 9.37 8.30
C SER A 194 -20.29 8.03 7.59
N ALA A 195 -19.22 7.86 6.80
CA ALA A 195 -19.02 6.62 6.04
C ALA A 195 -18.72 5.42 6.94
N VAL A 196 -19.44 4.31 6.74
CA VAL A 196 -19.22 3.01 7.39
C VAL A 196 -18.99 1.92 6.36
N THR A 197 -18.17 0.95 6.71
CA THR A 197 -17.79 -0.16 5.82
C THR A 197 -18.51 -1.44 6.23
N GLY A 198 -19.06 -2.18 5.27
CA GLY A 198 -19.70 -3.47 5.52
C GLY A 198 -18.70 -4.49 6.08
N GLY A 199 -19.12 -5.29 7.06
CA GLY A 199 -18.29 -6.25 7.80
C GLY A 199 -17.66 -5.71 9.08
N THR A 200 -17.76 -4.41 9.34
CA THR A 200 -17.36 -3.78 10.62
C THR A 200 -18.43 -3.99 11.69
N THR A 201 -18.09 -3.89 12.97
CA THR A 201 -19.03 -4.16 14.08
C THR A 201 -19.34 -2.88 14.85
N VAL A 202 -20.62 -2.56 15.04
CA VAL A 202 -21.03 -1.43 15.88
C VAL A 202 -20.84 -1.83 17.35
N LEU A 203 -20.12 -1.04 18.13
CA LEU A 203 -19.81 -1.32 19.53
C LEU A 203 -20.72 -0.56 20.51
N SER A 204 -21.15 0.64 20.17
CA SER A 204 -22.03 1.45 21.02
C SER A 204 -23.22 2.00 20.26
N ASP A 205 -24.30 2.29 21.00
CA ASP A 205 -25.46 3.01 20.52
C ASP A 205 -26.16 2.33 19.32
N ARG A 206 -26.80 3.15 18.48
CA ARG A 206 -27.52 2.74 17.28
C ARG A 206 -27.26 3.76 16.19
N ILE A 207 -27.04 3.26 14.98
CA ILE A 207 -26.93 4.06 13.76
C ILE A 207 -27.91 3.56 12.70
N VAL A 208 -28.41 4.50 11.90
CA VAL A 208 -29.11 4.20 10.65
C VAL A 208 -28.15 4.50 9.51
N VAL A 209 -27.90 3.49 8.70
CA VAL A 209 -26.94 3.53 7.59
C VAL A 209 -27.71 3.48 6.27
N LYS A 210 -27.47 4.45 5.40
CA LYS A 210 -27.98 4.43 4.02
C LYS A 210 -26.95 3.74 3.13
N ILE A 211 -27.33 2.62 2.52
CA ILE A 211 -26.45 1.85 1.64
C ILE A 211 -26.07 2.69 0.42
N THR A 212 -24.76 2.84 0.18
CA THR A 212 -24.22 3.67 -0.91
C THR A 212 -23.78 2.85 -2.12
N GLN A 213 -23.47 1.56 -1.92
CA GLN A 213 -22.94 0.67 -2.97
C GLN A 213 -24.00 -0.31 -3.49
N GLU A 214 -23.86 -0.70 -4.76
CA GLU A 214 -24.67 -1.77 -5.37
C GLU A 214 -24.14 -3.17 -4.97
N PRO A 215 -24.98 -4.22 -5.03
CA PRO A 215 -24.52 -5.60 -4.86
C PRO A 215 -23.31 -5.93 -5.74
N GLY A 216 -22.27 -6.51 -5.12
CA GLY A 216 -21.02 -6.87 -5.81
C GLY A 216 -20.02 -5.73 -5.95
N LYS A 217 -20.37 -4.50 -5.52
CA LYS A 217 -19.48 -3.33 -5.52
C LYS A 217 -19.11 -2.84 -4.11
N SER A 218 -19.42 -3.64 -3.08
CA SER A 218 -18.99 -3.33 -1.71
C SER A 218 -17.46 -3.34 -1.59
N PHE A 219 -16.96 -2.73 -0.52
CA PHE A 219 -15.56 -2.64 -0.18
C PHE A 219 -14.94 -4.03 -0.05
N ILE A 220 -15.66 -4.96 0.61
CA ILE A 220 -15.25 -6.37 0.69
C ILE A 220 -15.22 -7.03 -0.69
N ASP A 221 -16.20 -6.79 -1.57
CA ASP A 221 -16.18 -7.35 -2.93
C ASP A 221 -15.01 -6.81 -3.75
N LYS A 222 -14.69 -5.51 -3.60
CA LYS A 222 -13.52 -4.88 -4.23
C LYS A 222 -12.22 -5.54 -3.72
N MET A 223 -12.09 -5.77 -2.41
CA MET A 223 -10.95 -6.52 -1.84
C MET A 223 -10.85 -7.93 -2.42
N ILE A 224 -11.95 -8.68 -2.46
CA ILE A 224 -12.00 -10.03 -3.03
C ILE A 224 -11.59 -10.01 -4.51
N ALA A 225 -12.14 -9.11 -5.32
CA ALA A 225 -11.86 -9.02 -6.76
C ALA A 225 -10.39 -8.67 -7.06
N LEU A 226 -9.78 -7.80 -6.25
CA LEU A 226 -8.38 -7.41 -6.37
C LEU A 226 -7.45 -8.57 -6.01
N VAL A 227 -7.75 -9.25 -4.91
CA VAL A 227 -6.97 -10.35 -4.37
C VAL A 227 -7.06 -11.61 -5.24
N GLU A 228 -8.22 -11.88 -5.84
CA GLU A 228 -8.40 -12.96 -6.83
C GLU A 228 -7.81 -12.62 -8.21
N GLY A 229 -7.37 -11.37 -8.44
CA GLY A 229 -6.75 -10.90 -9.67
C GLY A 229 -7.71 -10.69 -10.85
N ALA A 230 -9.02 -10.86 -10.66
CA ALA A 230 -10.02 -10.83 -11.74
C ALA A 230 -10.18 -9.43 -12.38
N SER A 231 -9.90 -8.36 -11.64
CA SER A 231 -9.99 -6.97 -12.12
C SER A 231 -8.64 -6.38 -12.57
N ARG A 232 -7.56 -7.16 -12.54
CA ARG A 232 -6.21 -6.65 -12.82
C ARG A 232 -6.01 -6.38 -14.32
N GLN A 233 -5.90 -5.10 -14.68
CA GLN A 233 -5.36 -4.72 -15.97
C GLN A 233 -3.83 -4.85 -15.99
N LYS A 234 -3.26 -5.26 -17.13
CA LYS A 234 -1.82 -5.22 -17.34
C LYS A 234 -1.34 -3.77 -17.23
N THR A 235 -0.23 -3.58 -16.56
CA THR A 235 0.32 -2.27 -16.28
C THR A 235 1.18 -1.77 -17.44
N PRO A 236 1.47 -0.46 -17.54
CA PRO A 236 2.28 0.07 -18.64
C PRO A 236 3.65 -0.60 -18.78
N ASN A 237 4.36 -0.83 -17.67
CA ASN A 237 5.67 -1.51 -17.69
C ASN A 237 5.52 -3.00 -18.07
N GLU A 238 4.49 -3.68 -17.58
CA GLU A 238 4.20 -5.07 -17.97
C GLU A 238 3.87 -5.19 -19.46
N ILE A 239 3.14 -4.24 -20.02
CA ILE A 239 2.83 -4.18 -21.46
C ILE A 239 4.11 -3.93 -22.26
N ALA A 240 4.92 -2.95 -21.88
CA ALA A 240 6.18 -2.63 -22.55
C ALA A 240 7.13 -3.84 -22.56
N LEU A 241 7.29 -4.51 -21.43
CA LEU A 241 8.10 -5.72 -21.33
C LEU A 241 7.51 -6.88 -22.15
N ASN A 242 6.19 -7.10 -22.12
CA ASN A 242 5.55 -8.11 -22.97
C ASN A 242 5.80 -7.86 -24.46
N ILE A 243 5.74 -6.60 -24.91
CA ILE A 243 6.05 -6.22 -26.30
C ILE A 243 7.51 -6.54 -26.62
N LEU A 244 8.44 -6.19 -25.75
CA LEU A 244 9.86 -6.51 -25.92
C LEU A 244 10.09 -8.02 -26.01
N LEU A 245 9.54 -8.79 -25.07
CA LEU A 245 9.68 -10.25 -25.02
C LEU A 245 9.05 -10.93 -26.22
N ALA A 246 7.87 -10.46 -26.67
CA ALA A 246 7.22 -10.96 -27.88
C ALA A 246 8.05 -10.63 -29.13
N SER A 247 8.60 -9.42 -29.22
CA SER A 247 9.46 -9.01 -30.33
C SER A 247 10.73 -9.86 -30.40
N LEU A 248 11.41 -10.07 -29.27
CA LEU A 248 12.56 -10.98 -29.18
C LEU A 248 12.18 -12.42 -29.55
N THR A 249 11.02 -12.89 -29.10
CA THR A 249 10.49 -14.22 -29.46
C THR A 249 10.33 -14.37 -30.96
N VAL A 250 9.70 -13.39 -31.63
CA VAL A 250 9.53 -13.39 -33.08
C VAL A 250 10.88 -13.37 -33.79
N ILE A 251 11.83 -12.54 -33.34
CA ILE A 251 13.19 -12.49 -33.88
C ILE A 251 13.86 -13.87 -33.77
N PHE A 252 13.76 -14.54 -32.61
CA PHE A 252 14.35 -15.88 -32.43
C PHE A 252 13.64 -16.96 -33.24
N VAL A 253 12.32 -16.87 -33.43
CA VAL A 253 11.60 -17.76 -34.36
C VAL A 253 12.18 -17.62 -35.76
N PHE A 254 12.33 -16.39 -36.29
CA PHE A 254 12.96 -16.19 -37.60
C PHE A 254 14.40 -16.68 -37.64
N ALA A 255 15.20 -16.37 -36.62
CA ALA A 255 16.59 -16.84 -36.54
C ALA A 255 16.67 -18.37 -36.60
N VAL A 256 15.88 -19.09 -35.80
CA VAL A 256 15.84 -20.56 -35.80
C VAL A 256 15.35 -21.12 -37.13
N VAL A 257 14.29 -20.54 -37.72
CA VAL A 257 13.77 -20.95 -39.04
C VAL A 257 14.84 -20.82 -40.12
N THR A 258 15.67 -19.77 -40.09
CA THR A 258 16.77 -19.59 -41.06
C THR A 258 17.93 -20.58 -40.89
N LEU A 259 18.10 -21.21 -39.72
CA LEU A 259 19.13 -22.24 -39.53
C LEU A 259 18.80 -23.52 -40.30
N GLN A 260 17.52 -23.81 -40.54
CA GLN A 260 17.11 -25.03 -41.25
C GLN A 260 17.61 -25.09 -42.70
N PRO A 261 17.34 -24.11 -43.59
CA PRO A 261 17.86 -24.14 -44.95
C PRO A 261 19.40 -24.11 -44.98
N LEU A 262 20.04 -23.42 -44.02
CA LEU A 262 21.50 -23.41 -43.90
C LEU A 262 22.04 -24.81 -43.56
N ALA A 263 21.42 -25.51 -42.61
CA ALA A 263 21.80 -26.86 -42.22
C ALA A 263 21.62 -27.85 -43.38
N ILE A 264 20.50 -27.77 -44.11
CA ILE A 264 20.25 -28.58 -45.31
C ILE A 264 21.34 -28.33 -46.35
N PHE A 265 21.65 -27.07 -46.64
CA PHE A 265 22.70 -26.70 -47.59
C PHE A 265 24.09 -27.18 -47.14
N SER A 266 24.43 -27.03 -45.85
CA SER A 266 25.71 -27.49 -45.31
C SER A 266 25.85 -29.01 -45.34
N LYS A 267 24.79 -29.76 -45.05
CA LYS A 267 24.75 -31.23 -45.11
C LYS A 267 24.88 -31.73 -46.55
N ALA A 268 24.17 -31.10 -47.49
CA ALA A 268 24.26 -31.43 -48.92
C ALA A 268 25.68 -31.26 -49.49
N ASN A 269 26.41 -30.26 -49.00
CA ASN A 269 27.81 -30.02 -49.39
C ASN A 269 28.84 -30.87 -48.62
N ASN A 270 28.42 -31.57 -47.55
CA ASN A 270 29.30 -32.42 -46.72
C ASN A 270 28.68 -33.82 -46.51
N PRO A 271 28.51 -34.63 -47.58
CA PRO A 271 27.85 -35.93 -47.50
C PRO A 271 28.58 -36.96 -46.62
N GLY A 272 29.83 -36.71 -46.23
CA GLY A 272 30.59 -37.57 -45.30
C GLY A 272 30.19 -37.42 -43.83
N VAL A 273 29.37 -36.44 -43.47
CA VAL A 273 28.90 -36.24 -42.09
C VAL A 273 27.78 -37.25 -41.80
N PRO A 274 27.87 -38.08 -40.74
CA PRO A 274 26.84 -39.06 -40.42
C PRO A 274 25.54 -38.38 -39.96
N ASP A 275 24.42 -39.07 -40.11
CA ASP A 275 23.16 -38.65 -39.50
C ASP A 275 23.24 -38.86 -37.98
N THR A 276 22.73 -37.89 -37.24
CA THR A 276 22.72 -37.85 -35.77
C THR A 276 21.33 -37.48 -35.30
N ALA A 277 21.04 -37.67 -34.01
CA ALA A 277 19.77 -37.25 -33.43
C ALA A 277 19.50 -35.73 -33.55
N ALA A 278 20.53 -34.92 -33.79
CA ALA A 278 20.42 -33.46 -33.93
C ALA A 278 20.40 -32.99 -35.38
N LEU A 279 21.10 -33.69 -36.28
CA LEU A 279 21.26 -33.31 -37.68
C LEU A 279 21.18 -34.56 -38.57
N ASP A 280 20.22 -34.58 -39.47
CA ASP A 280 20.01 -35.64 -40.46
C ASP A 280 20.10 -35.09 -41.90
N SER A 281 19.80 -35.94 -42.89
CA SER A 281 19.77 -35.55 -44.30
C SER A 281 18.76 -34.44 -44.65
N ASN A 282 17.75 -34.21 -43.82
CA ASN A 282 16.73 -33.16 -43.97
C ASN A 282 17.05 -31.89 -43.17
N GLY A 283 18.22 -31.80 -42.54
CA GLY A 283 18.67 -30.65 -41.76
C GLY A 283 18.63 -30.91 -40.26
N ILE A 284 18.32 -29.88 -39.46
CA ILE A 284 18.22 -30.02 -38.01
C ILE A 284 16.91 -30.75 -37.69
N THR A 285 16.96 -31.73 -36.80
CA THR A 285 15.76 -32.48 -36.41
C THR A 285 14.75 -31.57 -35.70
N GLY A 286 13.45 -31.80 -35.93
CA GLY A 286 12.40 -30.92 -35.42
C GLY A 286 12.41 -30.76 -33.89
N ILE A 287 12.79 -31.81 -33.16
CA ILE A 287 12.91 -31.78 -31.69
C ILE A 287 14.04 -30.84 -31.26
N VAL A 288 15.18 -30.86 -31.96
CA VAL A 288 16.32 -29.99 -31.66
C VAL A 288 16.03 -28.54 -32.05
N LEU A 289 15.32 -28.30 -33.16
CA LEU A 289 14.86 -26.95 -33.52
C LEU A 289 13.96 -26.35 -32.43
N VAL A 290 12.98 -27.11 -31.93
CA VAL A 290 12.11 -26.66 -30.83
C VAL A 290 12.92 -26.43 -29.55
N SER A 291 13.83 -27.36 -29.21
CA SER A 291 14.68 -27.23 -28.02
C SER A 291 15.55 -25.97 -28.07
N LEU A 292 16.15 -25.69 -29.23
CA LEU A 292 16.92 -24.47 -29.47
C LEU A 292 16.02 -23.24 -29.30
N LEU A 293 14.86 -23.22 -29.97
CA LEU A 293 13.92 -22.09 -29.90
C LEU A 293 13.51 -21.77 -28.46
N VAL A 294 13.09 -22.79 -27.69
CA VAL A 294 12.63 -22.62 -26.31
C VAL A 294 13.75 -22.13 -25.39
N CYS A 295 14.99 -22.60 -25.60
CA CYS A 295 16.15 -22.14 -24.84
C CYS A 295 16.54 -20.69 -25.16
N LEU A 296 16.39 -20.24 -26.42
CA LEU A 296 16.76 -18.89 -26.85
C LEU A 296 15.72 -17.83 -26.48
N ILE A 297 14.45 -18.19 -26.46
CA ILE A 297 13.38 -17.28 -26.07
C ILE A 297 13.52 -16.96 -24.56
N PRO A 298 13.24 -15.71 -24.12
CA PRO A 298 13.30 -15.29 -22.72
C PRO A 298 12.15 -15.86 -21.87
N THR A 299 12.07 -17.18 -21.78
CA THR A 299 11.03 -17.96 -21.10
C THR A 299 11.03 -17.73 -19.59
N THR A 300 12.19 -17.55 -18.95
CA THR A 300 12.30 -17.31 -17.50
C THR A 300 11.51 -16.07 -17.06
N ILE A 301 11.72 -14.92 -17.71
CA ILE A 301 10.99 -13.69 -17.36
C ILE A 301 9.55 -13.73 -17.88
N GLY A 302 9.30 -14.32 -19.05
CA GLY A 302 7.95 -14.52 -19.59
C GLY A 302 7.04 -15.34 -18.68
N ALA A 303 7.61 -16.33 -17.96
CA ALA A 303 6.92 -17.16 -16.98
C ALA A 303 6.61 -16.43 -15.66
N LEU A 304 7.48 -15.53 -15.22
CA LEU A 304 7.40 -14.92 -13.88
C LEU A 304 6.74 -13.55 -13.85
N LEU A 305 6.56 -12.90 -15.01
CA LEU A 305 6.09 -11.53 -15.11
C LEU A 305 4.74 -11.30 -14.40
N SER A 306 3.75 -12.16 -14.65
CA SER A 306 2.42 -12.11 -14.01
C SER A 306 2.52 -12.30 -12.51
N ALA A 307 3.32 -13.28 -12.06
CA ALA A 307 3.48 -13.62 -10.65
C ALA A 307 4.06 -12.47 -9.83
N ILE A 308 5.02 -11.71 -10.38
CA ILE A 308 5.60 -10.50 -9.74
C ILE A 308 4.51 -9.46 -9.49
N GLY A 309 3.63 -9.25 -10.48
CA GLY A 309 2.55 -8.28 -10.38
C GLY A 309 1.51 -8.65 -9.32
N ILE A 310 1.08 -9.91 -9.31
CA ILE A 310 0.11 -10.44 -8.33
C ILE A 310 0.68 -10.35 -6.92
N ALA A 311 1.93 -10.80 -6.71
CA ALA A 311 2.60 -10.71 -5.42
C ALA A 311 2.85 -9.26 -4.96
N GLY A 312 3.02 -8.31 -5.89
CA GLY A 312 3.10 -6.89 -5.57
C GLY A 312 1.82 -6.33 -4.95
N MET A 313 0.66 -6.70 -5.49
CA MET A 313 -0.64 -6.28 -4.96
C MET A 313 -0.95 -6.97 -3.63
N ASP A 314 -0.68 -8.27 -3.52
CA ASP A 314 -0.82 -9.04 -2.27
C ASP A 314 -0.03 -8.39 -1.11
N ARG A 315 1.21 -7.95 -1.37
CA ARG A 315 2.03 -7.25 -0.38
C ARG A 315 1.45 -5.90 0.06
N LEU A 316 0.74 -5.17 -0.79
CA LEU A 316 0.06 -3.93 -0.39
C LEU A 316 -1.16 -4.21 0.48
N VAL A 317 -1.95 -5.22 0.13
CA VAL A 317 -3.11 -5.64 0.93
C VAL A 317 -2.66 -6.10 2.32
N GLN A 318 -1.54 -6.82 2.43
CA GLN A 318 -0.92 -7.19 3.70
C GLN A 318 -0.41 -6.00 4.52
N ARG A 319 -0.23 -4.83 3.89
CA ARG A 319 0.08 -3.56 4.54
C ARG A 319 -1.15 -2.66 4.68
N ASN A 320 -2.35 -3.24 4.65
CA ASN A 320 -3.60 -2.50 4.82
C ASN A 320 -3.73 -1.35 3.80
N VAL A 321 -3.29 -1.57 2.56
CA VAL A 321 -3.47 -0.64 1.44
C VAL A 321 -4.20 -1.37 0.32
N LEU A 322 -5.37 -0.87 -0.03
CA LEU A 322 -6.14 -1.39 -1.14
C LEU A 322 -5.79 -0.64 -2.42
N ALA A 323 -5.07 -1.28 -3.35
CA ALA A 323 -4.80 -0.70 -4.66
C ALA A 323 -5.87 -1.12 -5.67
N MET A 324 -6.60 -0.15 -6.24
CA MET A 324 -7.71 -0.40 -7.19
C MET A 324 -7.23 -0.95 -8.54
N SER A 325 -5.94 -0.84 -8.83
CA SER A 325 -5.33 -1.42 -10.03
C SER A 325 -3.84 -1.70 -9.81
N GLY A 326 -3.30 -2.68 -10.55
CA GLY A 326 -1.85 -2.88 -10.59
C GLY A 326 -1.09 -1.67 -11.15
N ARG A 327 -1.75 -0.83 -11.95
CA ARG A 327 -1.16 0.40 -12.49
C ARG A 327 -0.84 1.40 -11.38
N ALA A 328 -1.73 1.54 -10.39
CA ALA A 328 -1.49 2.42 -9.24
C ALA A 328 -0.24 1.96 -8.46
N VAL A 329 -0.08 0.65 -8.25
CA VAL A 329 1.08 0.07 -7.54
C VAL A 329 2.40 0.37 -8.26
N GLU A 330 2.41 0.30 -9.58
CA GLU A 330 3.61 0.61 -10.35
C GLU A 330 3.90 2.10 -10.43
N ALA A 331 2.87 2.91 -10.66
CA ALA A 331 2.99 4.37 -10.64
C ALA A 331 3.56 4.85 -9.30
N ALA A 332 3.14 4.24 -8.19
CA ALA A 332 3.67 4.53 -6.86
C ALA A 332 5.19 4.29 -6.75
N GLY A 333 5.74 3.30 -7.46
CA GLY A 333 7.18 3.06 -7.48
C GLY A 333 8.00 4.19 -8.12
N ASP A 334 7.38 4.93 -9.04
CA ASP A 334 8.02 6.00 -9.81
C ASP A 334 7.63 7.42 -9.34
N VAL A 335 6.81 7.54 -8.29
CA VAL A 335 6.40 8.84 -7.71
C VAL A 335 7.62 9.68 -7.33
N ASN A 336 7.60 10.95 -7.75
CA ASN A 336 8.66 11.93 -7.46
C ASN A 336 8.19 13.04 -6.53
N THR A 337 6.89 13.29 -6.46
CA THR A 337 6.31 14.36 -5.66
C THR A 337 5.07 13.84 -4.95
N LEU A 338 5.03 14.06 -3.64
CA LEU A 338 3.92 13.74 -2.78
C LEU A 338 3.26 15.04 -2.32
N LEU A 339 1.99 15.19 -2.65
CA LEU A 339 1.11 16.23 -2.15
C LEU A 339 0.32 15.69 -0.96
N LEU A 340 0.42 16.35 0.18
CA LEU A 340 -0.33 15.98 1.37
C LEU A 340 -1.30 17.09 1.72
N ASP A 341 -2.57 16.75 1.93
CA ASP A 341 -3.44 17.65 2.68
C ASP A 341 -2.90 17.79 4.12
N LYS A 342 -3.14 18.92 4.76
CA LYS A 342 -2.69 19.13 6.14
C LYS A 342 -3.61 18.44 7.15
N THR A 343 -4.91 18.70 7.04
CA THR A 343 -5.89 18.42 8.10
C THR A 343 -6.13 16.91 8.17
N GLY A 344 -6.01 16.31 9.36
CA GLY A 344 -6.21 14.87 9.56
C GLY A 344 -5.11 13.98 8.96
N THR A 345 -4.28 14.52 8.07
CA THR A 345 -3.15 13.84 7.43
C THR A 345 -1.87 14.15 8.22
N ILE A 346 -1.27 15.33 8.06
CA ILE A 346 -0.03 15.74 8.78
C ILE A 346 -0.33 16.03 10.25
N THR A 347 -1.48 16.64 10.52
CA THR A 347 -1.92 17.01 11.87
C THR A 347 -3.01 16.07 12.37
N LEU A 348 -3.31 16.13 13.67
CA LEU A 348 -4.44 15.40 14.25
C LEU A 348 -5.80 15.93 13.76
N GLY A 349 -5.83 17.09 13.10
CA GLY A 349 -7.03 17.70 12.53
C GLY A 349 -7.86 18.52 13.53
N ASN A 350 -7.49 18.53 14.80
CA ASN A 350 -8.08 19.40 15.81
C ASN A 350 -7.03 20.33 16.44
N ARG A 351 -7.39 21.59 16.66
CA ARG A 351 -6.54 22.53 17.40
C ARG A 351 -6.58 22.17 18.88
N GLN A 352 -5.42 21.94 19.48
CA GLN A 352 -5.30 21.55 20.89
C GLN A 352 -4.56 22.62 21.67
N ALA A 353 -4.90 22.75 22.95
CA ALA A 353 -4.15 23.59 23.88
C ALA A 353 -2.69 23.14 23.97
N SER A 354 -1.77 24.06 23.68
CA SER A 354 -0.33 23.83 23.70
C SER A 354 0.41 24.68 24.72
N ASP A 355 -0.17 25.82 25.11
CA ASP A 355 0.44 26.72 26.09
C ASP A 355 -0.61 27.60 26.78
N PHE A 356 -0.31 28.01 28.02
CA PHE A 356 -1.08 28.96 28.82
C PHE A 356 -0.22 30.17 29.12
N VAL A 357 -0.57 31.31 28.51
CA VAL A 357 0.17 32.58 28.63
C VAL A 357 -0.54 33.50 29.62
N PRO A 358 -0.12 33.58 30.89
CA PRO A 358 -0.75 34.42 31.89
C PRO A 358 -0.53 35.92 31.61
N MET A 359 -1.51 36.73 31.99
CA MET A 359 -1.33 38.18 32.04
C MET A 359 -0.34 38.57 33.15
N PRO A 360 0.31 39.75 33.06
CA PRO A 360 1.22 40.21 34.10
C PRO A 360 0.55 40.21 35.48
N GLY A 361 1.18 39.54 36.45
CA GLY A 361 0.68 39.42 37.83
C GLY A 361 -0.25 38.23 38.09
N ILE A 362 -0.56 37.41 37.09
CA ILE A 362 -1.32 36.16 37.22
C ILE A 362 -0.36 34.98 37.19
N SER A 363 -0.57 33.99 38.05
CA SER A 363 0.24 32.76 38.02
C SER A 363 -0.24 31.81 36.92
N ALA A 364 0.67 31.02 36.34
CA ALA A 364 0.29 30.00 35.36
C ALA A 364 -0.69 28.96 35.94
N ASP A 365 -0.58 28.66 37.24
CA ASP A 365 -1.47 27.75 37.96
C ASP A 365 -2.89 28.32 38.14
N GLU A 366 -3.01 29.63 38.37
CA GLU A 366 -4.28 30.36 38.46
C GLU A 366 -4.98 30.41 37.10
N LEU A 367 -4.24 30.69 36.03
CA LEU A 367 -4.77 30.62 34.66
C LEU A 367 -5.21 29.18 34.31
N ALA A 368 -4.40 28.17 34.64
CA ALA A 368 -4.72 26.78 34.35
C ALA A 368 -6.00 26.32 35.07
N ASP A 369 -6.20 26.74 36.32
CA ASP A 369 -7.42 26.43 37.08
C ASP A 369 -8.66 27.04 36.44
N ALA A 370 -8.58 28.34 36.11
CA ALA A 370 -9.66 29.06 35.46
C ALA A 370 -9.98 28.53 34.06
N ALA A 371 -8.95 28.21 33.27
CA ALA A 371 -9.06 27.63 31.94
C ALA A 371 -9.72 26.25 31.99
N GLN A 372 -9.36 25.40 32.96
CA GLN A 372 -9.99 24.10 33.16
C GLN A 372 -11.46 24.27 33.53
N LEU A 373 -11.76 25.06 34.56
CA LEU A 373 -13.12 25.28 35.05
C LEU A 373 -14.06 25.83 33.98
N SER A 374 -13.61 26.82 33.22
CA SER A 374 -14.40 27.39 32.12
C SER A 374 -14.53 26.46 30.90
N SER A 375 -13.77 25.36 30.85
CA SER A 375 -13.83 24.35 29.77
C SER A 375 -14.59 23.07 30.14
N LEU A 376 -14.94 22.85 31.42
CA LEU A 376 -15.61 21.61 31.82
C LEU A 376 -16.99 21.42 31.17
N ALA A 377 -17.69 22.51 30.87
CA ALA A 377 -18.97 22.52 30.15
C ALA A 377 -18.82 22.74 28.63
N ASP A 378 -17.60 22.76 28.11
CA ASP A 378 -17.32 22.92 26.69
C ASP A 378 -16.99 21.57 26.07
N GLU A 379 -18.01 20.94 25.48
CA GLU A 379 -17.89 19.61 24.89
C GLU A 379 -17.15 19.59 23.53
N THR A 380 -16.76 20.75 23.01
CA THR A 380 -15.99 20.85 21.77
C THR A 380 -14.59 20.20 21.91
N PRO A 381 -13.95 19.78 20.79
CA PRO A 381 -12.58 19.31 20.80
C PRO A 381 -11.61 20.29 21.47
N GLU A 382 -11.77 21.59 21.22
CA GLU A 382 -10.99 22.67 21.82
C GLU A 382 -11.18 22.71 23.34
N GLY A 383 -12.44 22.64 23.81
CA GLY A 383 -12.79 22.59 25.23
C GLY A 383 -12.15 21.42 25.95
N ARG A 384 -12.31 20.22 25.41
CA ARG A 384 -11.69 19.00 25.95
C ARG A 384 -10.17 19.09 25.95
N SER A 385 -9.55 19.65 24.91
CA SER A 385 -8.10 19.78 24.82
C SER A 385 -7.52 20.64 25.95
N ILE A 386 -8.24 21.70 26.37
CA ILE A 386 -7.82 22.59 27.47
C ILE A 386 -7.86 21.85 28.80
N VAL A 387 -8.92 21.06 29.05
CA VAL A 387 -9.04 20.25 30.27
C VAL A 387 -7.90 19.22 30.34
N VAL A 388 -7.61 18.54 29.23
CA VAL A 388 -6.52 17.56 29.14
C VAL A 388 -5.16 18.23 29.35
N TYR A 389 -4.91 19.37 28.70
CA TYR A 389 -3.66 20.11 28.85
C TYR A 389 -3.44 20.61 30.28
N ALA A 390 -4.47 21.17 30.93
CA ALA A 390 -4.39 21.58 32.34
C ALA A 390 -4.07 20.41 33.28
N LYS A 391 -4.65 19.23 33.01
CA LYS A 391 -4.37 18.00 33.76
C LYS A 391 -2.93 17.53 33.58
N GLN A 392 -2.44 17.50 32.33
CA GLN A 392 -1.11 16.97 31.99
C GLN A 392 0.02 17.92 32.37
N ALA A 393 -0.10 19.22 32.07
CA ALA A 393 0.97 20.20 32.27
C ALA A 393 1.01 20.78 33.70
N PHE A 394 -0.15 20.89 34.37
CA PHE A 394 -0.27 21.53 35.69
C PHE A 394 -0.79 20.60 36.79
N GLY A 395 -1.02 19.32 36.51
CA GLY A 395 -1.46 18.34 37.51
C GLY A 395 -2.87 18.60 38.06
N LYS A 396 -3.70 19.39 37.36
CA LYS A 396 -5.07 19.69 37.78
C LYS A 396 -5.95 18.43 37.66
N ARG A 397 -6.17 17.72 38.77
CA ARG A 397 -7.00 16.50 38.81
C ARG A 397 -8.44 16.78 38.39
N GLU A 398 -9.10 15.75 37.86
CA GLU A 398 -10.56 15.76 37.68
C GLU A 398 -11.24 16.07 39.02
N ARG A 399 -12.05 17.13 39.04
CA ARG A 399 -12.82 17.50 40.23
C ARG A 399 -13.95 16.50 40.43
N THR A 400 -14.15 16.08 41.66
CA THR A 400 -15.05 14.99 42.03
C THR A 400 -16.50 15.42 41.77
N PRO A 401 -17.39 14.57 41.21
CA PRO A 401 -18.81 14.88 41.08
C PRO A 401 -19.40 15.31 42.45
N GLY A 402 -19.71 16.60 42.59
CA GLY A 402 -20.24 17.19 43.83
C GLY A 402 -19.32 18.19 44.56
N GLU A 403 -18.09 18.44 44.11
CA GLU A 403 -17.23 19.50 44.68
C GLU A 403 -17.77 20.92 44.44
N LEU A 404 -18.49 21.12 43.33
CA LEU A 404 -19.05 22.41 42.94
C LEU A 404 -20.60 22.38 42.96
N LYS A 405 -21.18 21.93 44.08
CA LYS A 405 -22.64 21.93 44.27
C LYS A 405 -23.17 23.37 44.26
N GLY A 406 -23.94 23.72 43.22
CA GLY A 406 -24.56 25.04 43.03
C GLY A 406 -23.92 25.90 41.95
N ALA A 407 -22.83 25.45 41.31
CA ALA A 407 -22.27 26.14 40.16
C ALA A 407 -23.24 26.08 38.96
N THR A 408 -23.42 27.22 38.29
CA THR A 408 -24.18 27.29 37.04
C THR A 408 -23.21 27.22 35.86
N TRP A 409 -23.31 26.16 35.07
CA TRP A 409 -22.43 25.95 33.92
C TRP A 409 -22.92 26.74 32.71
N VAL A 410 -21.99 27.38 32.01
CA VAL A 410 -22.27 28.09 30.76
C VAL A 410 -21.66 27.28 29.63
N GLU A 411 -22.52 26.55 28.93
CA GLU A 411 -22.15 25.75 27.76
C GLU A 411 -21.59 26.64 26.63
N PHE A 412 -20.72 26.07 25.81
CA PHE A 412 -20.25 26.75 24.61
C PHE A 412 -21.39 26.90 23.60
N THR A 413 -21.55 28.10 23.04
CA THR A 413 -22.44 28.31 21.89
C THR A 413 -21.71 29.08 20.79
N ALA A 414 -22.01 28.77 19.53
CA ALA A 414 -21.41 29.47 18.39
C ALA A 414 -21.81 30.96 18.34
N GLN A 415 -22.96 31.34 18.92
CA GLN A 415 -23.43 32.71 19.00
C GLN A 415 -22.59 33.53 20.00
N THR A 416 -22.34 32.99 21.19
CA THR A 416 -21.54 33.67 22.22
C THR A 416 -20.04 33.54 21.97
N ARG A 417 -19.60 32.47 21.29
CA ARG A 417 -18.19 32.09 21.09
C ARG A 417 -17.40 32.01 22.40
N MET A 418 -18.09 31.67 23.49
CA MET A 418 -17.52 31.53 24.83
C MET A 418 -18.28 30.49 25.65
N SER A 419 -17.59 29.91 26.64
CA SER A 419 -18.12 29.01 27.66
C SER A 419 -17.63 29.47 29.04
N GLY A 420 -18.11 28.85 30.11
CA GLY A 420 -17.72 29.26 31.46
C GLY A 420 -18.42 28.54 32.60
N VAL A 421 -18.25 29.10 33.79
CA VAL A 421 -18.92 28.67 35.02
C VAL A 421 -19.17 29.87 35.93
N ASP A 422 -20.33 29.88 36.58
CA ASP A 422 -20.69 30.82 37.64
C ASP A 422 -20.73 30.08 38.97
N LEU A 423 -19.80 30.41 39.86
CA LEU A 423 -19.68 29.81 41.19
C LEU A 423 -20.60 30.52 42.20
N THR A 424 -20.95 29.80 43.26
CA THR A 424 -21.90 30.28 44.29
C THR A 424 -21.38 31.44 45.14
N ASP A 425 -20.07 31.68 45.14
CA ASP A 425 -19.40 32.80 45.82
C ASP A 425 -19.41 34.09 44.99
N GLY A 426 -20.05 34.09 43.82
CA GLY A 426 -20.09 35.21 42.89
C GLY A 426 -18.90 35.26 41.92
N HIS A 427 -17.96 34.30 42.01
CA HIS A 427 -16.86 34.18 41.05
C HIS A 427 -17.37 33.62 39.73
N GLN A 428 -17.31 34.42 38.66
CA GLN A 428 -17.68 33.99 37.31
C GLN A 428 -16.43 33.87 36.45
N LEU A 429 -16.31 32.74 35.74
CA LEU A 429 -15.21 32.45 34.82
C LEU A 429 -15.75 32.33 33.41
N ARG A 430 -15.07 32.96 32.45
CA ARG A 430 -15.39 32.85 31.02
C ARG A 430 -14.13 32.57 30.23
N LYS A 431 -14.23 31.70 29.23
CA LYS A 431 -13.22 31.55 28.17
C LYS A 431 -13.88 31.65 26.80
N GLY A 432 -13.14 32.08 25.80
CA GLY A 432 -13.68 32.13 24.44
C GLY A 432 -12.80 32.91 23.48
N ALA A 433 -13.38 33.25 22.34
CA ALA A 433 -12.73 34.11 21.36
C ALA A 433 -12.32 35.45 22.01
N ALA A 434 -11.13 35.95 21.67
CA ALA A 434 -10.58 37.17 22.28
C ALA A 434 -11.57 38.35 22.29
N SER A 435 -12.27 38.59 21.16
CA SER A 435 -13.29 39.63 21.05
C SER A 435 -14.46 39.45 22.05
N ALA A 436 -14.98 38.23 22.20
CA ALA A 436 -16.13 37.95 23.05
C ALA A 436 -15.81 38.13 24.54
N VAL A 437 -14.65 37.63 24.99
CA VAL A 437 -14.25 37.73 26.40
C VAL A 437 -13.82 39.15 26.77
N ILE A 438 -13.15 39.87 25.85
CA ILE A 438 -12.81 41.29 26.03
C ILE A 438 -14.08 42.14 26.17
N GLU A 439 -15.10 41.88 25.34
CA GLU A 439 -16.39 42.56 25.43
C GLU A 439 -17.13 42.23 26.74
N TRP A 440 -17.13 40.95 27.14
CA TRP A 440 -17.71 40.52 28.41
C TRP A 440 -17.05 41.21 29.62
N VAL A 441 -15.71 41.28 29.67
CA VAL A 441 -14.98 41.98 30.74
C VAL A 441 -15.31 43.47 30.76
N ARG A 442 -15.37 44.12 29.58
CA ARG A 442 -15.75 45.55 29.50
C ARG A 442 -17.18 45.80 29.95
N ALA A 443 -18.12 44.92 29.62
CA ALA A 443 -19.51 45.01 30.05
C ALA A 443 -19.66 44.92 31.58
N GLN A 444 -18.74 44.24 32.26
CA GLN A 444 -18.66 44.13 33.72
C GLN A 444 -17.82 45.25 34.36
N GLY A 445 -17.43 46.28 33.62
CA GLY A 445 -16.64 47.42 34.13
C GLY A 445 -15.14 47.14 34.29
N GLY A 446 -14.63 46.02 33.76
CA GLY A 446 -13.21 45.66 33.82
C GLY A 446 -12.33 46.45 32.86
N VAL A 447 -11.06 46.62 33.23
CA VAL A 447 -10.04 47.27 32.38
C VAL A 447 -9.29 46.19 31.61
N VAL A 448 -9.14 46.38 30.30
CA VAL A 448 -8.45 45.45 29.40
C VAL A 448 -6.98 45.89 29.28
N PRO A 449 -6.00 45.09 29.73
CA PRO A 449 -4.58 45.42 29.59
C PRO A 449 -4.18 45.52 28.11
N THR A 450 -3.28 46.45 27.77
CA THR A 450 -2.71 46.56 26.41
C THR A 450 -1.94 45.31 26.00
N ASP A 451 -1.34 44.63 26.96
CA ASP A 451 -0.49 43.45 26.75
C ASP A 451 -1.28 42.27 26.18
N VAL A 452 -2.60 42.19 26.45
CA VAL A 452 -3.42 41.11 25.89
C VAL A 452 -3.46 41.16 24.37
N GLY A 453 -3.47 42.37 23.77
CA GLY A 453 -3.43 42.55 22.33
C GLY A 453 -2.13 42.00 21.74
N VAL A 454 -1.00 42.34 22.37
CA VAL A 454 0.33 41.85 21.96
C VAL A 454 0.42 40.32 22.05
N THR A 455 -0.11 39.73 23.12
CA THR A 455 -0.11 38.26 23.28
C THR A 455 -1.04 37.57 22.27
N VAL A 456 -2.24 38.09 22.06
CA VAL A 456 -3.21 37.58 21.09
C VAL A 456 -2.64 37.67 19.67
N ASP A 457 -2.03 38.79 19.32
CA ASP A 457 -1.38 39.00 18.03
C ASP A 457 -0.16 38.09 17.87
N GLY A 458 0.62 37.87 18.94
CA GLY A 458 1.76 36.96 18.95
C GLY A 458 1.37 35.50 18.71
N VAL A 459 0.32 35.01 19.40
CA VAL A 459 -0.23 33.66 19.18
C VAL A 459 -0.78 33.52 17.76
N SER A 460 -1.48 34.54 17.27
CA SER A 460 -2.02 34.55 15.91
C SER A 460 -0.89 34.54 14.86
N ALA A 461 0.18 35.30 15.11
CA ALA A 461 1.36 35.37 14.23
C ALA A 461 2.16 34.06 14.21
N SER A 462 2.12 33.25 15.28
CA SER A 462 2.69 31.89 15.29
C SER A 462 1.79 30.83 14.64
N GLY A 463 0.63 31.22 14.09
CA GLY A 463 -0.35 30.31 13.49
C GLY A 463 -1.28 29.62 14.48
N GLY A 464 -1.27 30.07 15.74
CA GLY A 464 -2.16 29.58 16.78
C GLY A 464 -3.51 30.31 16.79
N THR A 465 -4.49 29.72 17.46
CA THR A 465 -5.76 30.37 17.82
C THR A 465 -5.72 30.80 19.27
N PRO A 466 -5.74 32.11 19.55
CA PRO A 466 -5.79 32.60 20.93
C PRO A 466 -7.23 32.54 21.47
N LEU A 467 -7.43 31.78 22.55
CA LEU A 467 -8.61 31.94 23.40
C LEU A 467 -8.23 32.74 24.63
N VAL A 468 -9.11 33.62 25.08
CA VAL A 468 -8.85 34.47 26.25
C VAL A 468 -9.65 33.95 27.44
N VAL A 469 -9.07 33.99 28.63
CA VAL A 469 -9.74 33.64 29.89
C VAL A 469 -9.94 34.91 30.71
N GLY A 470 -11.16 35.14 31.17
CA GLY A 470 -11.53 36.26 32.02
C GLY A 470 -12.26 35.79 33.26
N GLU A 471 -12.22 36.61 34.30
CA GLU A 471 -12.95 36.38 35.53
C GLU A 471 -13.64 37.64 36.04
N LEU A 472 -14.72 37.44 36.78
CA LEU A 472 -15.39 38.45 37.61
C LEU A 472 -15.37 37.91 39.04
N LYS A 473 -14.64 38.59 39.93
CA LYS A 473 -14.52 38.21 41.34
C LYS A 473 -14.59 39.46 42.20
N ASP A 474 -15.39 39.40 43.28
CA ASP A 474 -15.60 40.54 44.19
C ASP A 474 -16.01 41.85 43.47
N GLY A 475 -16.83 41.73 42.42
CA GLY A 475 -17.28 42.87 41.60
C GLY A 475 -16.22 43.45 40.66
N THR A 476 -15.02 42.85 40.57
CA THR A 476 -13.93 43.29 39.70
C THR A 476 -13.75 42.29 38.55
N ALA A 477 -13.97 42.76 37.32
CA ALA A 477 -13.70 41.96 36.12
C ALA A 477 -12.27 42.19 35.61
N ARG A 478 -11.53 41.11 35.35
CA ARG A 478 -10.17 41.16 34.79
C ARG A 478 -9.89 39.99 33.84
N LEU A 479 -8.87 40.14 33.01
CA LEU A 479 -8.36 39.07 32.15
C LEU A 479 -7.24 38.31 32.87
N LEU A 480 -7.30 36.98 32.81
CA LEU A 480 -6.31 36.10 33.44
C LEU A 480 -5.17 35.73 32.50
N GLY A 481 -5.46 35.53 31.21
CA GLY A 481 -4.46 35.10 30.24
C GLY A 481 -5.03 34.65 28.91
N VAL A 482 -4.13 34.16 28.07
CA VAL A 482 -4.41 33.62 26.73
C VAL A 482 -4.04 32.14 26.69
N ILE A 483 -4.95 31.32 26.18
CA ILE A 483 -4.73 29.93 25.84
C ILE A 483 -4.29 29.89 24.37
N HIS A 484 -3.11 29.32 24.13
CA HIS A 484 -2.62 29.05 22.79
C HIS A 484 -3.14 27.70 22.33
N LEU A 485 -4.08 27.70 21.39
CA LEU A 485 -4.46 26.50 20.64
C LEU A 485 -3.63 26.41 19.35
N LYS A 486 -2.97 25.29 19.09
CA LYS A 486 -2.29 25.05 17.81
C LYS A 486 -2.74 23.74 17.19
N ASP A 487 -2.60 23.61 15.88
CA ASP A 487 -2.79 22.33 15.20
C ASP A 487 -1.57 21.44 15.46
N VAL A 488 -1.78 20.24 16.00
CA VAL A 488 -0.69 19.38 16.49
C VAL A 488 -0.26 18.43 15.38
N VAL A 489 1.02 18.51 14.99
CA VAL A 489 1.65 17.58 14.04
C VAL A 489 1.72 16.19 14.67
N LYS A 490 1.39 15.15 13.91
CA LYS A 490 1.48 13.76 14.36
C LYS A 490 2.92 13.40 14.75
N GLN A 491 3.09 12.49 15.70
CA GLN A 491 4.42 12.05 16.14
C GLN A 491 5.15 11.31 14.99
N GLY A 492 6.46 11.55 14.85
CA GLY A 492 7.30 10.84 13.87
C GLY A 492 7.25 11.38 12.43
N MET A 493 6.50 12.45 12.15
CA MET A 493 6.31 12.96 10.78
C MET A 493 7.62 13.44 10.14
N ARG A 494 8.49 14.10 10.93
CA ARG A 494 9.78 14.62 10.42
C ARG A 494 10.69 13.49 9.97
N GLU A 495 10.85 12.45 10.80
CA GLU A 495 11.68 11.29 10.46
C GLU A 495 11.19 10.57 9.20
N ARG A 496 9.87 10.50 9.05
CA ARG A 496 9.19 9.87 7.91
C ARG A 496 9.33 10.69 6.62
N PHE A 497 9.22 12.03 6.68
CA PHE A 497 9.51 12.88 5.52
C PHE A 497 11.00 12.91 5.16
N ASP A 498 11.90 12.82 6.14
CA ASP A 498 13.34 12.65 5.89
C ASP A 498 13.65 11.31 5.19
N GLU A 499 12.88 10.26 5.45
CA GLU A 499 12.95 9.00 4.70
C GLU A 499 12.47 9.14 3.26
N MET A 500 11.33 9.78 3.03
CA MET A 500 10.84 10.08 1.67
C MET A 500 11.86 10.90 0.86
N ARG A 501 12.47 11.91 1.49
CA ARG A 501 13.52 12.73 0.89
C ARG A 501 14.75 11.90 0.51
N ARG A 502 15.17 10.94 1.37
CA ARG A 502 16.23 9.96 1.06
C ARG A 502 15.88 9.03 -0.10
N MET A 503 14.59 8.75 -0.33
CA MET A 503 14.08 8.00 -1.47
C MET A 503 13.97 8.83 -2.77
N GLY A 504 14.24 10.14 -2.69
CA GLY A 504 14.15 11.08 -3.82
C GLY A 504 12.75 11.61 -4.08
N ILE A 505 11.85 11.55 -3.09
CA ILE A 505 10.47 12.02 -3.16
C ILE A 505 10.40 13.40 -2.50
N ARG A 506 9.93 14.41 -3.23
CA ARG A 506 9.65 15.75 -2.70
C ARG A 506 8.28 15.78 -2.06
N THR A 507 8.18 16.35 -0.86
CA THR A 507 6.94 16.44 -0.07
C THR A 507 6.42 17.87 -0.06
N VAL A 508 5.16 18.07 -0.46
CA VAL A 508 4.52 19.39 -0.49
C VAL A 508 3.23 19.33 0.32
N MET A 509 3.15 20.15 1.36
CA MET A 509 1.92 20.30 2.14
C MET A 509 0.97 21.27 1.44
N ILE A 510 -0.32 20.93 1.35
CA ILE A 510 -1.35 21.83 0.83
C ILE A 510 -2.36 22.12 1.94
N THR A 511 -2.66 23.40 2.15
CA THR A 511 -3.57 23.83 3.22
C THR A 511 -4.35 25.08 2.83
N GLY A 512 -5.56 25.21 3.35
CA GLY A 512 -6.35 26.45 3.29
C GLY A 512 -5.96 27.48 4.35
N ASP A 513 -5.03 27.16 5.25
CA ASP A 513 -4.54 28.10 6.27
C ASP A 513 -3.73 29.25 5.65
N ASN A 514 -3.62 30.36 6.39
CA ASN A 514 -2.76 31.47 6.03
C ASN A 514 -1.27 31.06 5.94
N PRO A 515 -0.44 31.81 5.20
CA PRO A 515 0.96 31.45 4.95
C PRO A 515 1.83 31.31 6.21
N LEU A 516 1.55 32.06 7.28
CA LEU A 516 2.34 32.00 8.52
C LEU A 516 2.09 30.67 9.26
N THR A 517 0.82 30.26 9.35
CA THR A 517 0.41 29.00 9.97
C THR A 517 0.93 27.81 9.17
N ALA A 518 0.76 27.86 7.84
CA ALA A 518 1.28 26.84 6.94
C ALA A 518 2.79 26.67 7.08
N LYS A 519 3.55 27.79 7.15
CA LYS A 519 5.00 27.74 7.33
C LYS A 519 5.40 27.13 8.67
N ALA A 520 4.75 27.52 9.78
CA ALA A 520 5.06 26.97 11.10
C ALA A 520 4.87 25.45 11.15
N ILE A 521 3.76 24.95 10.58
CA ILE A 521 3.47 23.52 10.50
C ILE A 521 4.44 22.81 9.55
N ALA A 522 4.80 23.43 8.42
CA ALA A 522 5.76 22.88 7.47
C ALA A 522 7.15 22.69 8.11
N ASP A 523 7.62 23.69 8.86
CA ASP A 523 8.90 23.66 9.57
C ASP A 523 8.87 22.62 10.71
N GLU A 524 7.76 22.51 11.47
CA GLU A 524 7.58 21.51 12.52
C GLU A 524 7.57 20.08 11.94
N ALA A 525 6.79 19.85 10.88
CA ALA A 525 6.65 18.55 10.24
C ALA A 525 7.87 18.14 9.40
N GLY A 526 8.65 19.08 8.85
CA GLY A 526 9.83 18.79 8.03
C GLY A 526 9.55 18.52 6.54
N VAL A 527 8.45 19.07 6.00
CA VAL A 527 8.14 18.97 4.56
C VAL A 527 9.09 19.81 3.70
N ASP A 528 9.20 19.50 2.40
CA ASP A 528 10.09 20.26 1.48
C ASP A 528 9.52 21.61 1.06
N ASP A 529 8.19 21.70 0.91
CA ASP A 529 7.49 22.90 0.44
C ASP A 529 6.03 22.95 0.94
N PHE A 530 5.37 24.10 0.78
CA PHE A 530 3.95 24.23 1.11
C PHE A 530 3.19 25.17 0.16
N LEU A 531 1.90 24.91 0.00
CA LEU A 531 0.93 25.77 -0.67
C LEU A 531 -0.13 26.18 0.36
N ALA A 532 -0.09 27.46 0.75
CA ALA A 532 -1.04 28.08 1.68
C ALA A 532 -2.23 28.68 0.94
N GLU A 533 -3.35 28.90 1.65
CA GLU A 533 -4.60 29.47 1.11
C GLU A 533 -5.10 28.76 -0.16
N ALA A 534 -4.84 27.45 -0.27
CA ALA A 534 -5.09 26.68 -1.48
C ALA A 534 -6.57 26.40 -1.72
N THR A 535 -7.08 26.80 -2.88
CA THR A 535 -8.40 26.38 -3.37
C THR A 535 -8.34 24.98 -3.98
N PRO A 536 -9.48 24.28 -4.15
CA PRO A 536 -9.53 23.01 -4.90
C PRO A 536 -8.95 23.12 -6.32
N GLU A 537 -9.12 24.28 -6.97
CA GLU A 537 -8.55 24.57 -8.28
C GLU A 537 -7.01 24.70 -8.22
N ASP A 538 -6.47 25.30 -7.16
CA ASP A 538 -5.02 25.40 -6.95
C ASP A 538 -4.40 24.02 -6.72
N LYS A 539 -5.08 23.12 -5.99
CA LYS A 539 -4.68 21.71 -5.83
C LYS A 539 -4.52 21.03 -7.20
N LEU A 540 -5.52 21.15 -8.07
CA LEU A 540 -5.50 20.60 -9.42
C LEU A 540 -4.43 21.23 -10.31
N ALA A 541 -4.25 22.55 -10.24
CA ALA A 541 -3.25 23.27 -11.01
C ALA A 541 -1.83 22.85 -10.60
N LEU A 542 -1.57 22.63 -9.30
CA LEU A 542 -0.29 22.14 -8.80
C LEU A 542 0.01 20.73 -9.31
N ILE A 543 -0.97 19.81 -9.24
CA ILE A 543 -0.80 18.44 -9.76
C ILE A 543 -0.44 18.48 -11.24
N LYS A 544 -1.20 19.21 -12.06
CA LYS A 544 -0.95 19.33 -13.50
C LYS A 544 0.42 19.95 -13.79
N LYS A 545 0.81 20.98 -13.04
CA LYS A 545 2.12 21.63 -13.20
C LYS A 545 3.28 20.67 -12.95
N GLU A 546 3.19 19.83 -11.91
CA GLU A 546 4.22 18.83 -11.62
C GLU A 546 4.22 17.71 -12.67
N GLN A 547 3.04 17.26 -13.11
CA GLN A 547 2.87 16.26 -14.19
C GLN A 547 3.41 16.74 -15.54
N ASP A 548 3.12 17.98 -15.93
CA ASP A 548 3.64 18.63 -17.14
C ASP A 548 5.17 18.80 -17.07
N GLY A 549 5.72 18.91 -15.85
CA GLY A 549 7.15 18.86 -15.56
C GLY A 549 7.78 17.47 -15.70
N GLY A 550 7.00 16.44 -16.06
CA GLY A 550 7.44 15.05 -16.20
C GLY A 550 7.61 14.30 -14.87
N ARG A 551 7.03 14.81 -13.78
CA ARG A 551 7.05 14.15 -12.46
C ARG A 551 5.76 13.38 -12.26
N LEU A 552 5.86 12.20 -11.65
CA LEU A 552 4.68 11.47 -11.18
C LEU A 552 4.27 11.95 -9.80
N VAL A 553 2.99 12.27 -9.65
CA VAL A 553 2.43 12.91 -8.47
C VAL A 553 1.56 11.94 -7.69
N ALA A 554 1.88 11.75 -6.41
CA ALA A 554 0.99 11.13 -5.45
C ALA A 554 0.25 12.21 -4.64
N MET A 555 -1.00 11.94 -4.27
CA MET A 555 -1.78 12.78 -3.38
C MET A 555 -2.47 11.96 -2.29
N THR A 556 -2.48 12.45 -1.05
CA THR A 556 -3.35 11.95 0.02
C THR A 556 -4.51 12.89 0.29
N GLY A 557 -5.69 12.36 0.58
CA GLY A 557 -6.84 13.16 0.98
C GLY A 557 -7.95 12.32 1.63
N ASP A 558 -8.80 12.95 2.41
CA ASP A 558 -9.93 12.34 3.11
C ASP A 558 -11.28 13.03 2.78
N GLY A 559 -11.24 14.30 2.39
CA GLY A 559 -12.42 15.11 2.13
C GLY A 559 -13.05 14.91 0.74
N THR A 560 -14.34 15.26 0.64
CA THR A 560 -15.04 15.40 -0.66
C THR A 560 -14.36 16.41 -1.59
N ASN A 561 -13.77 17.46 -1.01
CA ASN A 561 -13.03 18.51 -1.72
C ASN A 561 -11.74 18.00 -2.37
N ASP A 562 -11.19 16.88 -1.89
CA ASP A 562 -9.97 16.28 -2.42
C ASP A 562 -10.25 15.29 -3.55
N ALA A 563 -11.49 14.82 -3.70
CA ALA A 563 -11.85 13.83 -4.70
C ALA A 563 -11.42 14.23 -6.13
N PRO A 564 -11.62 15.47 -6.63
CA PRO A 564 -11.12 15.87 -7.94
C PRO A 564 -9.60 15.77 -8.06
N ALA A 565 -8.88 16.14 -7.01
CA ALA A 565 -7.43 16.16 -6.98
C ALA A 565 -6.84 14.74 -6.86
N LEU A 566 -7.45 13.87 -6.05
CA LEU A 566 -7.14 12.43 -5.99
C LEU A 566 -7.31 11.74 -7.36
N ALA A 567 -8.36 12.08 -8.10
CA ALA A 567 -8.62 11.51 -9.43
C ALA A 567 -7.63 12.00 -10.50
N GLN A 568 -7.09 13.22 -10.36
CA GLN A 568 -6.11 13.81 -11.28
C GLN A 568 -4.67 13.32 -11.01
N ALA A 569 -4.37 12.96 -9.76
CA ALA A 569 -3.06 12.44 -9.37
C ALA A 569 -2.76 11.09 -10.06
N ASP A 570 -1.48 10.80 -10.31
CA ASP A 570 -1.06 9.49 -10.82
C ASP A 570 -1.32 8.39 -9.79
N VAL A 571 -1.15 8.73 -8.51
CA VAL A 571 -1.47 7.90 -7.35
C VAL A 571 -2.31 8.71 -6.36
N GLY A 572 -3.62 8.49 -6.35
CA GLY A 572 -4.54 9.10 -5.37
C GLY A 572 -4.81 8.14 -4.23
N VAL A 573 -4.31 8.44 -3.03
CA VAL A 573 -4.50 7.64 -1.81
C VAL A 573 -5.59 8.27 -0.95
N ALA A 574 -6.75 7.62 -0.93
CA ALA A 574 -7.85 8.00 -0.06
C ALA A 574 -7.67 7.39 1.34
N MET A 575 -8.00 8.13 2.39
CA MET A 575 -8.00 7.59 3.76
C MET A 575 -9.27 6.76 4.01
N ASN A 576 -9.20 5.72 4.84
CA ASN A 576 -10.38 4.93 5.19
C ASN A 576 -11.40 5.70 6.05
N THR A 577 -10.97 6.72 6.77
CA THR A 577 -11.87 7.68 7.41
C THR A 577 -12.54 8.65 6.42
N GLY A 578 -12.04 8.71 5.18
CA GLY A 578 -12.52 9.65 4.17
C GLY A 578 -13.91 9.33 3.64
N THR A 579 -14.49 10.32 2.99
CA THR A 579 -15.83 10.22 2.40
C THR A 579 -15.90 9.18 1.27
N SER A 580 -17.10 8.67 1.00
CA SER A 580 -17.34 7.73 -0.10
C SER A 580 -16.85 8.27 -1.45
N ALA A 581 -17.02 9.58 -1.69
CA ALA A 581 -16.50 10.26 -2.87
C ALA A 581 -14.96 10.23 -2.97
N ALA A 582 -14.25 10.45 -1.85
CA ALA A 582 -12.78 10.38 -1.84
C ALA A 582 -12.29 8.94 -2.12
N LYS A 583 -12.91 7.93 -1.50
CA LYS A 583 -12.60 6.51 -1.73
C LYS A 583 -12.86 6.05 -3.17
N GLU A 584 -13.87 6.61 -3.83
CA GLU A 584 -14.16 6.31 -5.24
C GLU A 584 -13.23 7.03 -6.22
N ALA A 585 -12.77 8.23 -5.87
CA ALA A 585 -11.85 9.00 -6.69
C ALA A 585 -10.39 8.52 -6.57
N GLY A 586 -9.98 8.05 -5.38
CA GLY A 586 -8.67 7.48 -5.14
C GLY A 586 -8.46 6.16 -5.88
N ASN A 587 -7.26 5.97 -6.43
CA ASN A 587 -6.85 4.70 -7.02
C ASN A 587 -6.15 3.78 -6.00
N MET A 588 -5.95 4.25 -4.77
CA MET A 588 -5.62 3.47 -3.59
C MET A 588 -6.44 3.93 -2.38
N VAL A 589 -6.64 3.04 -1.41
CA VAL A 589 -7.26 3.36 -0.11
C VAL A 589 -6.34 2.87 1.01
N ASP A 590 -5.95 3.75 1.91
CA ASP A 590 -5.23 3.41 3.13
C ASP A 590 -6.21 3.06 4.25
N LEU A 591 -6.18 1.80 4.70
CA LEU A 591 -7.12 1.27 5.69
C LEU A 591 -6.82 1.74 7.12
N ASP A 592 -5.57 2.08 7.40
CA ASP A 592 -5.16 2.51 8.76
C ASP A 592 -5.29 4.03 8.91
N SER A 593 -5.54 4.76 7.81
CA SER A 593 -5.60 6.22 7.79
C SER A 593 -4.34 6.85 8.42
N ASP A 594 -3.16 6.28 8.11
CA ASP A 594 -1.84 6.79 8.46
C ASP A 594 -1.15 7.28 7.19
N PRO A 595 -0.97 8.60 6.98
CA PRO A 595 -0.40 9.14 5.73
C PRO A 595 1.01 8.64 5.40
N THR A 596 1.66 8.03 6.39
CA THR A 596 3.04 7.56 6.29
C THR A 596 3.14 6.16 5.70
N LYS A 597 1.99 5.48 5.55
CA LYS A 597 1.81 4.30 4.70
C LYS A 597 2.32 4.51 3.28
N LEU A 598 2.33 5.75 2.80
CA LEU A 598 2.92 6.08 1.52
C LEU A 598 4.38 5.66 1.36
N ILE A 599 5.17 5.64 2.43
CA ILE A 599 6.55 5.12 2.39
C ILE A 599 6.52 3.64 2.00
N GLU A 600 5.66 2.85 2.65
CA GLU A 600 5.49 1.43 2.36
C GLU A 600 4.94 1.20 0.94
N ILE A 601 3.98 2.02 0.51
CA ILE A 601 3.39 1.97 -0.83
C ILE A 601 4.48 2.17 -1.89
N VAL A 602 5.31 3.20 -1.74
CA VAL A 602 6.38 3.50 -2.69
C VAL A 602 7.49 2.45 -2.61
N GLU A 603 7.84 1.95 -1.43
CA GLU A 603 8.81 0.86 -1.31
C GLU A 603 8.35 -0.40 -2.04
N ILE A 604 7.09 -0.82 -1.84
CA ILE A 604 6.55 -2.01 -2.52
C ILE A 604 6.50 -1.80 -4.03
N GLY A 605 6.08 -0.61 -4.48
CA GLY A 605 6.12 -0.21 -5.89
C GLY A 605 7.53 -0.30 -6.48
N LYS A 606 8.54 0.28 -5.81
CA LYS A 606 9.95 0.22 -6.24
C LYS A 606 10.48 -1.22 -6.24
N GLN A 607 10.16 -2.03 -5.23
CA GLN A 607 10.55 -3.43 -5.19
C GLN A 607 9.97 -4.20 -6.38
N LEU A 608 8.72 -3.95 -6.77
CA LEU A 608 8.08 -4.57 -7.94
C LEU A 608 8.87 -4.24 -9.23
N LEU A 609 9.15 -2.96 -9.47
CA LEU A 609 9.90 -2.49 -10.64
C LEU A 609 11.34 -3.06 -10.68
N ILE A 610 12.04 -3.02 -9.54
CA ILE A 610 13.41 -3.53 -9.42
C ILE A 610 13.45 -5.05 -9.63
N THR A 611 12.46 -5.78 -9.12
CA THR A 611 12.39 -7.24 -9.29
C THR A 611 12.24 -7.63 -10.76
N ARG A 612 11.38 -6.93 -11.51
CA ARG A 612 11.25 -7.14 -12.96
C ARG A 612 12.55 -6.82 -13.69
N GLY A 613 13.18 -5.69 -13.37
CA GLY A 613 14.47 -5.31 -13.97
C GLY A 613 15.55 -6.35 -13.68
N ALA A 614 15.70 -6.77 -12.43
CA ALA A 614 16.65 -7.81 -12.01
C ALA A 614 16.46 -9.14 -12.75
N LEU A 615 15.23 -9.64 -12.82
CA LEU A 615 14.92 -10.90 -13.50
C LEU A 615 15.10 -10.80 -15.02
N THR A 616 14.82 -9.63 -15.61
CA THR A 616 15.08 -9.37 -17.03
C THR A 616 16.58 -9.39 -17.31
N THR A 617 17.39 -8.66 -16.53
CA THR A 617 18.85 -8.65 -16.63
C THR A 617 19.42 -10.07 -16.48
N PHE A 618 18.96 -10.81 -15.46
CA PHE A 618 19.39 -12.20 -15.23
C PHE A 618 19.01 -13.11 -16.40
N SER A 619 17.78 -13.01 -16.91
CA SER A 619 17.29 -13.84 -18.01
C SER A 619 18.04 -13.59 -19.31
N ILE A 620 18.32 -12.33 -19.66
CA ILE A 620 19.07 -11.99 -20.88
C ILE A 620 20.54 -12.43 -20.75
N ALA A 621 21.15 -12.20 -19.58
CA ALA A 621 22.51 -12.65 -19.32
C ALA A 621 22.66 -14.18 -19.38
N ASN A 622 21.62 -14.91 -18.97
CA ASN A 622 21.58 -16.37 -19.01
C ASN A 622 21.74 -16.94 -20.42
N ASP A 623 21.20 -16.25 -21.43
CA ASP A 623 21.26 -16.73 -22.82
C ASP A 623 22.70 -16.87 -23.34
N ILE A 624 23.67 -16.12 -22.80
CA ILE A 624 25.09 -16.26 -23.14
C ILE A 624 25.58 -17.70 -22.94
N ALA A 625 25.31 -18.29 -21.77
CA ALA A 625 25.74 -19.67 -21.49
C ALA A 625 24.98 -20.68 -22.36
N LYS A 626 23.70 -20.44 -22.65
CA LYS A 626 22.89 -21.29 -23.53
C LYS A 626 23.43 -21.32 -24.96
N TYR A 627 23.92 -20.18 -25.49
CA TYR A 627 24.59 -20.16 -26.79
C TYR A 627 25.83 -21.06 -26.82
N PHE A 628 26.65 -21.01 -25.78
CA PHE A 628 27.84 -21.87 -25.67
C PHE A 628 27.51 -23.35 -25.39
N ALA A 629 26.31 -23.67 -24.92
CA ALA A 629 25.86 -25.05 -24.79
C ALA A 629 25.34 -25.61 -26.11
N ILE A 630 24.43 -24.89 -26.78
CA ILE A 630 23.63 -25.46 -27.87
C ILE A 630 24.30 -25.29 -29.24
N LEU A 631 24.93 -24.14 -29.53
CA LEU A 631 25.53 -23.91 -30.85
C LEU A 631 26.67 -24.90 -31.17
N PRO A 632 27.61 -25.19 -30.25
CA PRO A 632 28.63 -26.20 -30.49
C PRO A 632 27.99 -27.58 -30.67
N ALA A 633 27.04 -27.95 -29.81
CA ALA A 633 26.33 -29.23 -29.90
C ALA A 633 25.67 -29.46 -31.27
N LEU A 634 25.05 -28.42 -31.83
CA LEU A 634 24.34 -28.49 -33.11
C LEU A 634 25.28 -28.66 -34.31
N PHE A 635 26.43 -27.98 -34.29
CA PHE A 635 27.25 -27.80 -35.48
C PHE A 635 28.63 -28.46 -35.43
N ILE A 636 29.04 -29.07 -34.31
CA ILE A 636 30.36 -29.72 -34.19
C ILE A 636 30.61 -30.77 -35.28
N ALA A 637 29.57 -31.48 -35.73
CA ALA A 637 29.68 -32.48 -36.79
C ALA A 637 29.91 -31.86 -38.18
N LEU A 638 29.40 -30.66 -38.44
CA LEU A 638 29.58 -29.92 -39.70
C LEU A 638 30.85 -29.07 -39.69
N PHE A 639 31.15 -28.47 -38.54
CA PHE A 639 32.25 -27.54 -38.32
C PHE A 639 33.01 -27.92 -37.05
N PRO A 640 33.96 -28.88 -37.10
CA PRO A 640 34.71 -29.34 -35.93
C PRO A 640 35.44 -28.22 -35.19
N GLY A 641 35.77 -27.12 -35.87
CA GLY A 641 36.37 -25.93 -35.24
C GLY A 641 35.50 -25.27 -34.17
N LEU A 642 34.17 -25.50 -34.18
CA LEU A 642 33.24 -24.99 -33.17
C LEU A 642 33.34 -25.75 -31.83
N ASP A 643 34.05 -26.88 -31.76
CA ASP A 643 34.31 -27.55 -30.48
C ASP A 643 35.08 -26.64 -29.51
N LYS A 644 35.90 -25.72 -30.03
CA LYS A 644 36.59 -24.70 -29.21
C LYS A 644 35.62 -23.76 -28.48
N LEU A 645 34.37 -23.64 -28.95
CA LEU A 645 33.32 -22.87 -28.31
C LEU A 645 32.56 -23.67 -27.24
N ASN A 646 32.77 -24.98 -27.14
CA ASN A 646 32.27 -25.79 -26.02
C ASN A 646 33.11 -25.52 -24.75
N ILE A 647 33.04 -24.29 -24.25
CA ILE A 647 33.79 -23.80 -23.09
C ILE A 647 33.50 -24.65 -21.85
N MET A 648 32.26 -25.16 -21.73
CA MET A 648 31.81 -26.01 -20.64
C MET A 648 32.29 -27.46 -20.74
N ARG A 649 32.84 -27.88 -21.89
CA ARG A 649 33.22 -29.27 -22.19
C ARG A 649 32.07 -30.24 -21.89
N LEU A 650 30.91 -29.98 -22.48
CA LEU A 650 29.73 -30.84 -22.38
C LEU A 650 30.00 -32.17 -23.10
N ALA A 651 29.47 -33.27 -22.55
CA ALA A 651 29.87 -34.63 -22.93
C ALA A 651 29.51 -35.03 -24.36
N SER A 652 28.26 -34.77 -24.77
CA SER A 652 27.77 -35.06 -26.12
C SER A 652 26.82 -33.95 -26.61
N PRO A 653 26.54 -33.87 -27.92
CA PRO A 653 25.52 -32.97 -28.44
C PRO A 653 24.15 -33.14 -27.77
N GLN A 654 23.73 -34.39 -27.54
CA GLN A 654 22.45 -34.72 -26.92
C GLN A 654 22.42 -34.32 -25.45
N SER A 655 23.48 -34.61 -24.69
CA SER A 655 23.57 -34.22 -23.28
C SER A 655 23.58 -32.70 -23.13
N ALA A 656 24.27 -31.99 -24.03
CA ALA A 656 24.34 -30.53 -24.03
C ALA A 656 22.98 -29.88 -24.26
N ILE A 657 22.25 -30.32 -25.29
CA ILE A 657 20.90 -29.80 -25.61
C ILE A 657 19.94 -30.09 -24.45
N LEU A 658 19.92 -31.33 -23.96
CA LEU A 658 19.05 -31.70 -22.86
C LEU A 658 19.39 -30.91 -21.59
N SER A 659 20.67 -30.75 -21.26
CA SER A 659 21.09 -29.99 -20.07
C SER A 659 20.67 -28.53 -20.13
N ALA A 660 20.73 -27.90 -21.31
CA ALA A 660 20.24 -26.55 -21.51
C ALA A 660 18.71 -26.45 -21.32
N VAL A 661 17.94 -27.41 -21.84
CA VAL A 661 16.47 -27.45 -21.69
C VAL A 661 16.07 -27.68 -20.23
N ILE A 662 16.74 -28.61 -19.52
CA ILE A 662 16.51 -28.87 -18.10
C ILE A 662 16.80 -27.61 -17.27
N PHE A 663 17.93 -26.96 -17.51
CA PHE A 663 18.28 -25.72 -16.81
C PHE A 663 17.22 -24.64 -17.04
N ASN A 664 16.76 -24.49 -18.29
CA ASN A 664 15.74 -23.52 -18.66
C ASN A 664 14.39 -23.75 -17.93
N ALA A 665 14.04 -25.01 -17.64
CA ALA A 665 12.86 -25.32 -16.84
C ALA A 665 13.09 -25.07 -15.34
N ILE A 666 14.17 -25.59 -14.77
CA ILE A 666 14.45 -25.52 -13.32
C ILE A 666 14.65 -24.09 -12.85
N VAL A 667 15.27 -23.24 -13.67
CA VAL A 667 15.53 -21.84 -13.31
C VAL A 667 14.24 -21.06 -13.04
N ILE A 668 13.12 -21.42 -13.68
CA ILE A 668 11.80 -20.83 -13.40
C ILE A 668 11.42 -21.11 -11.94
N VAL A 669 11.40 -22.38 -11.54
CA VAL A 669 11.04 -22.81 -10.17
C VAL A 669 11.99 -22.20 -9.13
N ALA A 670 13.29 -22.15 -9.42
CA ALA A 670 14.29 -21.56 -8.54
C ALA A 670 14.08 -20.06 -8.31
N LEU A 671 13.48 -19.34 -9.27
CA LEU A 671 13.25 -17.91 -9.23
C LEU A 671 11.83 -17.51 -8.76
N ILE A 672 10.88 -18.46 -8.65
CA ILE A 672 9.55 -18.22 -8.05
C ILE A 672 9.64 -17.55 -6.66
N PRO A 673 10.51 -17.98 -5.71
CA PRO A 673 10.61 -17.29 -4.43
C PRO A 673 11.02 -15.83 -4.57
N LEU A 674 11.92 -15.53 -5.51
CA LEU A 674 12.41 -14.17 -5.75
C LEU A 674 11.32 -13.31 -6.39
N SER A 675 10.56 -13.85 -7.34
CA SER A 675 9.46 -13.13 -7.99
C SER A 675 8.33 -12.78 -7.02
N LEU A 676 8.06 -13.65 -6.03
CA LEU A 676 7.00 -13.43 -5.04
C LEU A 676 7.45 -12.53 -3.88
N ARG A 677 8.69 -12.67 -3.40
CA ARG A 677 9.20 -11.85 -2.27
C ARG A 677 9.56 -10.44 -2.70
N GLY A 678 10.06 -10.31 -3.93
CA GLY A 678 10.68 -9.09 -4.42
C GLY A 678 12.16 -8.98 -4.03
N VAL A 679 12.89 -8.17 -4.79
CA VAL A 679 14.27 -7.80 -4.54
C VAL A 679 14.32 -6.68 -3.50
N ASN A 680 15.17 -6.83 -2.48
CA ASN A 680 15.34 -5.81 -1.45
C ASN A 680 15.76 -4.46 -2.05
N TYR A 681 14.92 -3.45 -1.87
CA TYR A 681 15.23 -2.07 -2.22
C TYR A 681 16.15 -1.45 -1.16
N THR A 682 17.09 -0.61 -1.61
CA THR A 682 17.83 0.27 -0.71
C THR A 682 17.93 1.64 -1.37
N PRO A 683 17.48 2.72 -0.72
CA PRO A 683 17.55 4.07 -1.27
C PRO A 683 18.98 4.40 -1.74
N SER A 684 19.12 4.68 -3.03
CA SER A 684 20.38 5.08 -3.66
C SER A 684 20.12 5.74 -5.00
N ASN A 685 21.10 6.47 -5.53
CA ASN A 685 20.98 7.11 -6.83
C ASN A 685 20.83 6.09 -7.96
N ALA A 686 20.26 6.51 -9.08
CA ALA A 686 19.95 5.64 -10.22
C ALA A 686 21.18 4.90 -10.76
N SER A 687 22.35 5.57 -10.82
CA SER A 687 23.59 4.95 -11.31
C SER A 687 24.08 3.82 -10.40
N LYS A 688 24.04 4.01 -9.08
CA LYS A 688 24.42 2.98 -8.10
C LYS A 688 23.44 1.80 -8.11
N LEU A 689 22.13 2.07 -8.27
CA LEU A 689 21.13 1.01 -8.44
C LEU A 689 21.39 0.19 -9.71
N LEU A 690 21.67 0.85 -10.84
CA LEU A 690 21.97 0.18 -12.10
C LEU A 690 23.24 -0.65 -12.02
N SER A 691 24.35 -0.07 -11.53
CA SER A 691 25.60 -0.81 -11.36
C SER A 691 25.42 -2.02 -10.44
N ARG A 692 24.72 -1.87 -9.32
CA ARG A 692 24.42 -2.99 -8.42
C ARG A 692 23.58 -4.07 -9.12
N ASN A 693 22.57 -3.67 -9.91
CA ASN A 693 21.74 -4.62 -10.65
C ASN A 693 22.57 -5.42 -11.66
N LEU A 694 23.40 -4.75 -12.45
CA LEU A 694 24.30 -5.40 -13.42
C LEU A 694 25.34 -6.29 -12.75
N THR A 695 25.92 -5.85 -11.63
CA THR A 695 26.90 -6.66 -10.88
C THR A 695 26.26 -7.90 -10.27
N ILE A 696 25.09 -7.81 -9.65
CA ILE A 696 24.48 -8.95 -8.95
C ILE A 696 23.74 -9.86 -9.94
N TYR A 697 22.79 -9.30 -10.69
CA TYR A 697 21.90 -10.08 -11.56
C TYR A 697 22.48 -10.28 -12.96
N GLY A 698 23.29 -9.35 -13.46
CA GLY A 698 24.03 -9.53 -14.72
C GLY A 698 25.13 -10.57 -14.58
N LEU A 699 26.10 -10.38 -13.68
CA LEU A 699 27.16 -11.39 -13.47
C LEU A 699 26.60 -12.71 -12.94
N GLY A 700 25.62 -12.66 -12.04
CA GLY A 700 24.91 -13.85 -11.56
C GLY A 700 24.23 -14.60 -12.72
N GLY A 701 23.58 -13.87 -13.63
CA GLY A 701 22.96 -14.41 -14.83
C GLY A 701 23.96 -14.98 -15.84
N ILE A 702 25.22 -14.52 -15.86
CA ILE A 702 26.29 -15.13 -16.65
C ILE A 702 26.80 -16.40 -15.97
N ILE A 703 27.20 -16.33 -14.70
CA ILE A 703 27.94 -17.40 -14.01
C ILE A 703 27.03 -18.59 -13.66
N ALA A 704 25.84 -18.32 -13.12
CA ALA A 704 24.92 -19.37 -12.65
C ALA A 704 24.57 -20.42 -13.72
N PRO A 705 24.23 -20.07 -14.98
CA PRO A 705 23.93 -21.07 -16.00
C PRO A 705 25.15 -21.85 -16.48
N PHE A 706 26.36 -21.27 -16.53
CA PHE A 706 27.57 -22.04 -16.84
C PHE A 706 27.77 -23.18 -15.83
N ILE A 707 27.59 -22.87 -14.54
CA ILE A 707 27.67 -23.87 -13.46
C ILE A 707 26.48 -24.84 -13.54
N GLY A 708 25.27 -24.31 -13.67
CA GLY A 708 24.03 -25.10 -13.68
C GLY A 708 23.97 -26.11 -14.83
N ILE A 709 24.22 -25.67 -16.06
CA ILE A 709 24.25 -26.53 -17.24
C ILE A 709 25.32 -27.61 -17.08
N LYS A 710 26.52 -27.25 -16.58
CA LYS A 710 27.58 -28.24 -16.37
C LYS A 710 27.22 -29.28 -15.32
N LEU A 711 26.63 -28.87 -14.20
CA LEU A 711 26.19 -29.79 -13.14
C LEU A 711 25.09 -30.73 -13.64
N ILE A 712 24.16 -30.23 -14.45
CA ILE A 712 23.11 -31.06 -15.07
C ILE A 712 23.74 -32.04 -16.06
N ASP A 713 24.66 -31.59 -16.91
CA ASP A 713 25.36 -32.43 -17.90
C ASP A 713 26.11 -33.60 -17.24
N LEU A 714 26.77 -33.36 -16.09
CA LEU A 714 27.45 -34.42 -15.33
C LEU A 714 26.52 -35.54 -14.86
N VAL A 715 25.22 -35.25 -14.68
CA VAL A 715 24.20 -36.24 -14.31
C VAL A 715 23.56 -36.83 -15.56
N VAL A 716 23.21 -36.01 -16.54
CA VAL A 716 22.53 -36.41 -17.78
C VAL A 716 23.40 -37.33 -18.64
N GLN A 717 24.72 -37.14 -18.67
CA GLN A 717 25.65 -38.00 -19.40
C GLN A 717 25.62 -39.48 -18.91
N LEU A 718 25.11 -39.73 -17.71
CA LEU A 718 24.96 -41.09 -17.15
C LEU A 718 23.68 -41.79 -17.63
N LEU A 719 22.78 -41.06 -18.31
CA LEU A 719 21.52 -41.62 -18.84
C LEU A 719 21.77 -42.39 -20.15
N PRO A 720 20.95 -43.42 -20.44
CA PRO A 720 21.10 -44.21 -21.66
C PRO A 720 21.00 -43.36 -22.93
N GLY A 721 21.97 -43.50 -23.84
CA GLY A 721 21.97 -42.82 -25.14
C GLY A 721 22.42 -41.34 -25.11
N MET A 722 23.00 -40.88 -24.00
CA MET A 722 23.49 -39.50 -23.83
C MET A 722 25.03 -39.38 -23.89
N SER A 723 25.76 -40.47 -24.03
CA SER A 723 27.23 -40.52 -24.11
C SER A 723 27.76 -40.50 -25.52
#